data_AF-A0A0F9M893-F1
#
_entry.id   AF-A0A0F9M893-F1
#
_cell.length_a   1.000
_cell.length_b   1.000
_cell.length_c   1.000
_cell.angle_alpha   90.00
_cell.angle_beta   90.00
_cell.angle_gamma   90.00
#
_symmetry.space_group_name_H-M   'P 1'
#
loop_
_entity.id
_entity.type
_entity.pdbx_description
1 polymer ?
#
loop_
_entity_poly.entity_id
_entity_poly.type
_entity_poly.pdbx_seq_one_letter_code
_entity_poly.pdbx_strand_id
1 'polypeptide(L)'
;MKFEDIIIKISEGVKAPNFKDLFSETRLYTFLVGAGISMDPPSCVPSARMFVQELFKYYAPEEEIETLSSFESLRYEFLVEKVQNLFDKELKFLDYLSRVKEPNIIHLFLANMIMRYYYVITTNFDYLIERALKKKLDVYPTFHDYHKKVMVIITKEDYQKKVSFQFPIIKIHGSKWDVIKGRLTKDSLVTTIRALGREREKGETFAIEPYKKPLINEVMNGRDLVIMGYSGSDDFDISPMLKELSNMKRIIWIEHDHSLTPGNEEIYKYKSVEDLSELRSSELPKLDKMLVELASKKSMEVYKIKAKTLEFVKEQLAPIFNESFELLKKDTPEISSFGDYMQETHFNASISSKYRLAHEIFYELGDIESAERTAKQGSISSEEEGDEINQNYFTNALGLVNLSKGDYDIALEHFEKSLKLTAKLNQIFEKIAVLLNIGELNRKKSDLKNAFKYSFEAAALLTETTPNVLKFSVLNNLGISYRDNGDIPNAVKNIESALEIAAKTGDLSRKSLCLSNLAGMKLSQGLLKPALDYASEALKIDELLGDLNSMCSTLNSIGNIFITAGNYTQALQYLERAYQTSIKIQNLDVKSLLANSIGVIYYNRGKLDLALEKYNEALNISKDIGDLSMQATGFNNIGMYYRKKRDFNKAFELFNQSIALTEKIGEKTNLGVRYGNRASIYEARREFEKALEDYKKALSIEQSLGNLGGVASQLTNIGGVSGDLGRYEETLKNYGQALNIMENLGNKPGIANALNNLAIIYFKYKKDHQKSIDLLQRAVEIYSELKMPQMEITTKKSLNFIKNQFKAK
;
A
#
# COMPACT_ATOMS: atom_id res chain seq x y z
N MET A 1 -11.93 0.52 -27.00
CA MET A 1 -11.15 0.64 -28.27
C MET A 1 -10.46 -0.68 -28.59
N LYS A 2 -10.22 -1.01 -29.88
CA LYS A 2 -9.42 -2.18 -30.27
C LYS A 2 -7.92 -1.86 -30.19
N PHE A 3 -7.08 -2.88 -30.03
CA PHE A 3 -5.61 -2.76 -29.95
C PHE A 3 -5.03 -1.90 -31.08
N GLU A 4 -5.49 -2.15 -32.30
CA GLU A 4 -5.07 -1.49 -33.55
C GLU A 4 -5.40 0.01 -33.58
N ASP A 5 -6.37 0.46 -32.78
CA ASP A 5 -6.77 1.87 -32.75
C ASP A 5 -5.76 2.72 -31.95
N ILE A 6 -5.09 2.11 -30.96
CA ILE A 6 -4.24 2.77 -29.94
C ILE A 6 -2.75 2.57 -30.23
N ILE A 7 -2.36 1.39 -30.72
CA ILE A 7 -0.97 1.04 -31.01
C ILE A 7 -0.81 0.87 -32.52
N ILE A 8 -0.06 1.78 -33.14
CA ILE A 8 0.24 1.72 -34.57
C ILE A 8 1.59 1.05 -34.76
N LYS A 9 1.62 -0.11 -35.42
CA LYS A 9 2.86 -0.67 -35.95
C LYS A 9 3.26 0.12 -37.19
N ILE A 10 4.45 0.72 -37.19
CA ILE A 10 4.92 1.63 -38.26
C ILE A 10 5.49 0.84 -39.46
N SER A 11 5.53 -0.50 -39.41
CA SER A 11 6.26 -1.34 -40.37
C SER A 11 5.43 -2.12 -41.40
N GLU A 12 4.15 -1.83 -41.62
CA GLU A 12 3.41 -2.47 -42.72
C GLU A 12 3.82 -1.88 -44.09
N GLY A 13 4.78 -2.53 -44.77
CA GLY A 13 4.90 -2.44 -46.23
C GLY A 13 6.28 -2.23 -46.89
N VAL A 14 7.39 -2.00 -46.17
CA VAL A 14 8.72 -1.78 -46.79
C VAL A 14 9.87 -2.46 -46.03
N LYS A 15 10.89 -2.92 -46.76
CA LYS A 15 12.19 -3.41 -46.24
C LYS A 15 12.78 -2.44 -45.21
N ALA A 16 12.96 -2.93 -43.98
CA ALA A 16 13.61 -2.28 -42.83
C ALA A 16 12.99 -0.95 -42.35
N PRO A 17 12.66 -0.79 -41.05
CA PRO A 17 12.19 0.49 -40.52
C PRO A 17 13.26 1.59 -40.65
N ASN A 18 12.89 2.80 -41.12
CA ASN A 18 13.82 3.94 -41.16
C ASN A 18 13.96 4.58 -39.76
N PHE A 19 15.00 4.21 -39.03
CA PHE A 19 15.26 4.74 -37.68
C PHE A 19 15.69 6.23 -37.65
N LYS A 20 16.03 6.84 -38.80
CA LYS A 20 16.46 8.25 -38.86
C LYS A 20 15.36 9.25 -38.51
N ASP A 21 14.09 8.83 -38.56
CA ASP A 21 12.95 9.67 -38.17
C ASP A 21 12.77 9.73 -36.63
N LEU A 22 13.24 8.69 -35.94
CA LEU A 22 13.24 8.60 -34.47
C LEU A 22 14.56 9.11 -33.87
N PHE A 23 15.69 8.85 -34.52
CA PHE A 23 17.03 9.17 -34.04
C PHE A 23 17.79 10.10 -34.99
N SER A 24 18.36 11.19 -34.47
CA SER A 24 19.19 12.12 -35.27
C SER A 24 20.20 12.86 -34.40
N GLU A 25 21.33 13.28 -34.97
CA GLU A 25 22.34 14.08 -34.24
C GLU A 25 21.86 15.48 -33.81
N THR A 26 20.76 15.99 -34.39
CA THR A 26 20.24 17.33 -34.09
C THR A 26 19.36 17.39 -32.83
N ARG A 27 19.04 16.24 -32.24
CA ARG A 27 18.14 16.12 -31.09
C ARG A 27 18.92 15.88 -29.80
N LEU A 28 18.34 16.29 -28.67
CA LEU A 28 18.92 16.08 -27.35
C LEU A 28 18.31 14.86 -26.69
N TYR A 29 19.16 13.90 -26.32
CA TYR A 29 18.73 12.66 -25.68
C TYR A 29 19.14 12.58 -24.21
N THR A 30 18.33 11.83 -23.46
CA THR A 30 18.68 11.26 -22.17
C THR A 30 18.44 9.76 -22.26
N PHE A 31 19.45 8.96 -21.90
CA PHE A 31 19.39 7.50 -21.89
C PHE A 31 19.15 7.02 -20.47
N LEU A 32 18.09 6.25 -20.25
CA LEU A 32 17.82 5.55 -18.99
C LEU A 32 18.05 4.06 -19.22
N VAL A 33 19.05 3.50 -18.53
CA VAL A 33 19.55 2.15 -18.84
C VAL A 33 19.57 1.23 -17.63
N GLY A 34 19.05 0.02 -17.81
CA GLY A 34 18.98 -1.04 -16.80
C GLY A 34 20.04 -2.13 -16.98
N ALA A 35 20.00 -3.16 -16.12
CA ALA A 35 21.05 -4.18 -16.01
C ALA A 35 21.24 -5.01 -17.30
N GLY A 36 20.21 -5.08 -18.14
CA GLY A 36 20.23 -5.81 -19.41
C GLY A 36 21.30 -5.33 -20.39
N ILE A 37 21.80 -4.09 -20.28
CA ILE A 37 22.89 -3.61 -21.15
C ILE A 37 24.22 -4.33 -20.91
N SER A 38 24.36 -4.98 -19.75
CA SER A 38 25.62 -5.59 -19.29
C SER A 38 25.75 -7.08 -19.59
N MET A 39 24.67 -7.70 -20.08
CA MET A 39 24.53 -9.15 -20.27
C MET A 39 25.32 -9.69 -21.46
N ASP A 40 25.49 -8.90 -22.52
CA ASP A 40 26.12 -9.38 -23.74
C ASP A 40 27.66 -9.39 -23.65
N PRO A 41 28.35 -10.27 -24.39
CA PRO A 41 29.81 -10.25 -24.50
C PRO A 41 30.34 -8.91 -25.03
N PRO A 42 31.57 -8.51 -24.66
CA PRO A 42 32.50 -9.14 -23.73
C PRO A 42 32.17 -9.02 -22.22
N SER A 43 31.15 -8.26 -21.82
CA SER A 43 30.93 -8.00 -20.38
C SER A 43 30.31 -9.16 -19.63
N CYS A 44 29.33 -9.86 -20.22
CA CYS A 44 28.72 -11.08 -19.66
C CYS A 44 28.32 -10.98 -18.18
N VAL A 45 27.85 -9.82 -17.72
CA VAL A 45 27.41 -9.66 -16.32
C VAL A 45 26.14 -10.52 -16.13
N PRO A 46 26.03 -11.33 -15.07
CA PRO A 46 24.84 -12.12 -14.81
C PRO A 46 23.59 -11.26 -14.61
N SER A 47 22.43 -11.81 -14.97
CA SER A 47 21.16 -11.13 -14.73
C SER A 47 20.85 -11.09 -13.24
N ALA A 48 19.97 -10.17 -12.83
CA ALA A 48 19.48 -10.11 -11.45
C ALA A 48 18.90 -11.45 -10.96
N ARG A 49 18.16 -12.17 -11.83
CA ARG A 49 17.63 -13.51 -11.54
C ARG A 49 18.73 -14.55 -11.31
N MET A 50 19.80 -14.51 -12.10
CA MET A 50 20.95 -15.40 -11.90
C MET A 50 21.66 -15.09 -10.57
N PHE A 51 21.83 -13.81 -10.22
CA PHE A 51 22.36 -13.44 -8.91
C PHE A 51 21.49 -13.98 -7.77
N VAL A 52 20.17 -13.83 -7.85
CA VAL A 52 19.21 -14.35 -6.85
C VAL A 52 19.37 -15.86 -6.67
N GLN A 53 19.35 -16.61 -7.77
CA GLN A 53 19.47 -18.06 -7.75
C GLN A 53 20.79 -18.54 -7.13
N GLU A 54 21.91 -17.89 -7.47
CA GLU A 54 23.20 -18.22 -6.87
C GLU A 54 23.26 -17.83 -5.39
N LEU A 55 22.73 -16.67 -4.98
CA LEU A 55 22.69 -16.27 -3.57
C LEU A 55 21.92 -17.26 -2.70
N PHE A 56 20.82 -17.82 -3.19
CA PHE A 56 20.04 -18.82 -2.45
C PHE A 56 20.80 -20.10 -2.15
N LYS A 57 21.66 -20.56 -3.06
CA LYS A 57 22.50 -21.75 -2.81
C LYS A 57 23.37 -21.62 -1.57
N TYR A 58 23.76 -20.39 -1.20
CA TYR A 58 24.61 -20.14 -0.04
C TYR A 58 23.83 -19.68 1.20
N TYR A 59 22.74 -18.91 1.00
CA TYR A 59 22.07 -18.20 2.08
C TYR A 59 20.66 -18.69 2.41
N ALA A 60 20.08 -19.62 1.64
CA ALA A 60 18.81 -20.26 1.96
C ALA A 60 19.00 -21.73 2.40
N PRO A 61 18.05 -22.31 3.14
CA PRO A 61 18.02 -23.76 3.41
C PRO A 61 17.83 -24.53 2.11
N GLU A 62 18.52 -25.66 1.94
CA GLU A 62 18.57 -26.41 0.68
C GLU A 62 17.18 -26.81 0.17
N GLU A 63 16.31 -27.23 1.08
CA GLU A 63 14.94 -27.65 0.82
C GLU A 63 14.00 -26.50 0.41
N GLU A 64 14.37 -25.23 0.65
CA GLU A 64 13.56 -24.06 0.29
C GLU A 64 13.97 -23.43 -1.04
N ILE A 65 15.16 -23.76 -1.58
CA ILE A 65 15.74 -23.05 -2.73
C ILE A 65 14.82 -23.12 -3.95
N GLU A 66 14.23 -24.29 -4.23
CA GLU A 66 13.35 -24.47 -5.38
C GLU A 66 12.10 -23.59 -5.28
N THR A 67 11.43 -23.62 -4.12
CA THR A 67 10.25 -22.79 -3.84
C THR A 67 10.59 -21.30 -3.91
N LEU A 68 11.66 -20.87 -3.24
CA LEU A 68 12.11 -19.47 -3.25
C LEU A 68 12.47 -18.98 -4.65
N SER A 69 13.09 -19.83 -5.47
CA SER A 69 13.49 -19.51 -6.85
C SER A 69 12.32 -19.48 -7.84
N SER A 70 11.16 -20.02 -7.45
CA SER A 70 9.95 -20.04 -8.28
C SER A 70 9.19 -18.70 -8.27
N PHE A 71 9.41 -17.85 -7.27
CA PHE A 71 8.72 -16.56 -7.15
C PHE A 71 9.24 -15.53 -8.15
N GLU A 72 8.52 -15.35 -9.25
CA GLU A 72 8.82 -14.30 -10.24
C GLU A 72 8.64 -12.88 -9.69
N SER A 73 7.85 -12.71 -8.63
CA SER A 73 7.62 -11.43 -7.96
C SER A 73 8.74 -11.00 -7.01
N LEU A 74 9.71 -11.88 -6.72
CA LEU A 74 10.79 -11.56 -5.79
C LEU A 74 11.75 -10.57 -6.44
N ARG A 75 11.81 -9.36 -5.89
CA ARG A 75 12.72 -8.32 -6.37
C ARG A 75 14.15 -8.56 -5.91
N TYR A 76 15.09 -8.29 -6.80
CA TYR A 76 16.53 -8.41 -6.54
C TYR A 76 16.97 -7.56 -5.35
N GLU A 77 16.56 -6.29 -5.30
CA GLU A 77 16.94 -5.34 -4.25
C GLU A 77 16.47 -5.78 -2.87
N PHE A 78 15.29 -6.41 -2.80
CA PHE A 78 14.76 -6.94 -1.55
C PHE A 78 15.66 -8.06 -1.02
N LEU A 79 16.01 -9.03 -1.87
CA LEU A 79 16.94 -10.08 -1.47
C LEU A 79 18.31 -9.51 -1.08
N VAL A 80 18.83 -8.55 -1.85
CA VAL A 80 20.12 -7.90 -1.56
C VAL A 80 20.08 -7.22 -0.20
N GLU A 81 18.99 -6.55 0.17
CA GLU A 81 18.82 -5.94 1.49
C GLU A 81 18.82 -7.01 2.60
N LYS A 82 18.09 -8.12 2.41
CA LYS A 82 18.06 -9.22 3.38
C LYS A 82 19.44 -9.86 3.54
N VAL A 83 20.12 -10.14 2.43
CA VAL A 83 21.48 -10.68 2.43
C VAL A 83 22.44 -9.72 3.13
N GLN A 84 22.31 -8.42 2.88
CA GLN A 84 23.10 -7.41 3.57
C GLN A 84 22.87 -7.43 5.08
N ASN A 85 21.60 -7.50 5.49
CA ASN A 85 21.20 -7.40 6.88
C ASN A 85 21.55 -8.66 7.67
N LEU A 86 21.56 -9.84 7.04
CA LEU A 86 21.78 -11.11 7.72
C LEU A 86 23.21 -11.63 7.59
N PHE A 87 23.85 -11.48 6.42
CA PHE A 87 25.09 -12.21 6.12
C PHE A 87 26.24 -11.30 5.67
N ASP A 88 25.99 -10.35 4.76
CA ASP A 88 27.02 -9.59 4.08
C ASP A 88 26.80 -8.07 4.22
N LYS A 89 27.09 -7.54 5.42
CA LYS A 89 26.92 -6.11 5.75
C LYS A 89 27.61 -5.16 4.78
N GLU A 90 28.67 -5.64 4.13
CA GLU A 90 29.53 -4.88 3.24
C GLU A 90 29.22 -5.10 1.75
N LEU A 91 28.26 -5.98 1.44
CA LEU A 91 27.87 -6.40 0.09
C LEU A 91 29.07 -6.93 -0.72
N LYS A 92 30.03 -7.62 -0.09
CA LYS A 92 31.21 -8.22 -0.75
C LYS A 92 30.86 -9.08 -1.96
N PHE A 93 29.69 -9.72 -1.98
CA PHE A 93 29.26 -10.45 -3.18
C PHE A 93 29.19 -9.54 -4.44
N LEU A 94 28.89 -8.24 -4.28
CA LEU A 94 28.89 -7.26 -5.39
C LEU A 94 30.30 -6.88 -5.87
N ASP A 95 31.36 -7.22 -5.14
CA ASP A 95 32.73 -6.98 -5.61
C ASP A 95 33.08 -7.81 -6.85
N TYR A 96 32.28 -8.86 -7.15
CA TYR A 96 32.29 -9.56 -8.42
C TYR A 96 32.20 -8.61 -9.62
N LEU A 97 31.33 -7.59 -9.55
CA LEU A 97 31.14 -6.62 -10.64
C LEU A 97 32.41 -5.83 -10.95
N SER A 98 33.34 -5.72 -9.99
CA SER A 98 34.65 -5.08 -10.20
C SER A 98 35.62 -5.97 -10.97
N ARG A 99 35.42 -7.30 -10.98
CA ARG A 99 36.21 -8.27 -11.77
C ARG A 99 35.89 -8.14 -13.26
N VAL A 100 34.67 -7.73 -13.61
CA VAL A 100 34.26 -7.45 -14.99
C VAL A 100 34.82 -6.10 -15.44
N LYS A 101 35.85 -6.15 -16.30
CA LYS A 101 36.60 -4.96 -16.74
C LYS A 101 36.32 -4.53 -18.17
N GLU A 102 35.84 -5.44 -19.00
CA GLU A 102 35.74 -5.24 -20.44
C GLU A 102 34.30 -4.83 -20.81
N PRO A 103 34.05 -3.55 -21.20
CA PRO A 103 32.74 -3.09 -21.63
C PRO A 103 32.37 -3.67 -23.00
N ASN A 104 31.07 -3.93 -23.20
CA ASN A 104 30.52 -4.31 -24.50
C ASN A 104 30.16 -3.12 -25.40
N ILE A 105 29.58 -3.43 -26.57
CA ILE A 105 29.14 -2.46 -27.59
C ILE A 105 28.22 -1.39 -27.00
N ILE A 106 27.23 -1.78 -26.19
CA ILE A 106 26.22 -0.86 -25.65
C ILE A 106 26.89 0.17 -24.72
N HIS A 107 27.82 -0.26 -23.87
CA HIS A 107 28.56 0.66 -23.01
C HIS A 107 29.43 1.65 -23.79
N LEU A 108 30.10 1.18 -24.86
CA LEU A 108 30.91 2.06 -25.72
C LEU A 108 30.04 3.08 -26.45
N PHE A 109 28.89 2.66 -26.93
CA PHE A 109 27.90 3.55 -27.51
C PHE A 109 27.44 4.61 -26.50
N LEU A 110 27.04 4.21 -25.29
CA LEU A 110 26.63 5.14 -24.23
C LEU A 110 27.77 6.09 -23.81
N ALA A 111 29.00 5.61 -23.77
CA ALA A 111 30.18 6.45 -23.53
C ALA A 111 30.34 7.52 -24.63
N ASN A 112 30.14 7.17 -25.90
CA ASN A 112 30.12 8.15 -26.99
C ASN A 112 28.96 9.15 -26.85
N MET A 113 27.78 8.68 -26.41
CA MET A 113 26.63 9.56 -26.18
C MET A 113 26.94 10.60 -25.09
N ILE A 114 27.61 10.17 -24.01
CA ILE A 114 28.09 11.08 -22.97
C ILE A 114 29.07 12.11 -23.57
N MET A 115 30.05 11.67 -24.35
CA MET A 115 31.02 12.57 -25.01
C MET A 115 30.36 13.59 -25.96
N ARG A 116 29.14 13.32 -26.41
CA ARG A 116 28.30 14.21 -27.25
C ARG A 116 27.32 15.08 -26.44
N TYR A 117 27.48 15.17 -25.12
CA TYR A 117 26.63 15.95 -24.20
C TYR A 117 25.20 15.44 -24.03
N TYR A 118 24.96 14.16 -24.36
CA TYR A 118 23.76 13.46 -23.92
C TYR A 118 23.94 12.95 -22.48
N TYR A 119 22.81 12.78 -21.79
CA TYR A 119 22.82 12.31 -20.42
C TYR A 119 22.58 10.82 -20.34
N VAL A 120 23.24 10.14 -19.41
CA VAL A 120 23.02 8.73 -19.12
C VAL A 120 22.69 8.57 -17.65
N ILE A 121 21.55 7.93 -17.40
CA ILE A 121 21.05 7.55 -16.08
C ILE A 121 21.03 6.02 -16.06
N THR A 122 21.57 5.42 -15.00
CA THR A 122 21.59 3.97 -14.85
C THR A 122 21.15 3.52 -13.47
N THR A 123 20.47 2.38 -13.43
CA THR A 123 20.17 1.62 -12.20
C THR A 123 21.22 0.55 -11.91
N ASN A 124 22.25 0.39 -12.76
CA ASN A 124 23.21 -0.69 -12.63
C ASN A 124 24.22 -0.43 -11.51
N PHE A 125 24.58 -1.51 -10.82
CA PHE A 125 25.63 -1.53 -9.81
C PHE A 125 27.04 -1.66 -10.40
N ASP A 126 27.16 -2.13 -11.66
CA ASP A 126 28.42 -2.33 -12.35
C ASP A 126 29.12 -1.01 -12.73
N TYR A 127 30.32 -1.09 -13.30
CA TYR A 127 31.18 0.08 -13.59
C TYR A 127 31.48 0.25 -15.09
N LEU A 128 30.73 -0.42 -15.96
CA LEU A 128 31.14 -0.63 -17.35
C LEU A 128 30.96 0.61 -18.22
N ILE A 129 29.94 1.44 -17.95
CA ILE A 129 29.76 2.74 -18.63
C ILE A 129 30.96 3.65 -18.31
N GLU A 130 31.37 3.73 -17.04
CA GLU A 130 32.55 4.52 -16.65
C GLU A 130 33.83 3.99 -17.29
N ARG A 131 34.02 2.67 -17.32
CA ARG A 131 35.19 2.05 -17.96
C ARG A 131 35.21 2.29 -19.47
N ALA A 132 34.07 2.21 -20.14
CA ALA A 132 33.93 2.53 -21.56
C ALA A 132 34.26 4.00 -21.85
N LEU A 133 33.75 4.91 -21.02
CA LEU A 133 34.05 6.34 -21.13
C LEU A 133 35.54 6.62 -20.92
N LYS A 134 36.14 6.02 -19.89
CA LYS A 134 37.59 6.12 -19.65
C LYS A 134 38.40 5.65 -20.85
N LYS A 135 38.10 4.47 -21.40
CA LYS A 135 38.78 3.93 -22.60
C LYS A 135 38.70 4.88 -23.79
N LYS A 136 37.54 5.49 -24.04
CA LYS A 136 37.39 6.46 -25.13
C LYS A 136 38.19 7.73 -24.88
N LEU A 137 38.12 8.28 -23.66
CA LEU A 137 38.82 9.52 -23.31
C LEU A 137 40.34 9.39 -23.35
N ASP A 138 40.88 8.23 -22.94
CA ASP A 138 42.33 7.97 -22.94
C ASP A 138 42.94 7.99 -24.37
N VAL A 139 42.13 7.83 -25.42
CA VAL A 139 42.56 7.86 -26.83
C VAL A 139 42.71 9.29 -27.37
N TYR A 140 42.04 10.28 -26.77
CA TYR A 140 42.05 11.67 -27.25
C TYR A 140 43.01 12.53 -26.40
N PRO A 141 44.19 12.93 -26.91
CA PRO A 141 45.20 13.66 -26.13
C PRO A 141 44.71 15.00 -25.57
N THR A 142 43.76 15.65 -26.26
CA THR A 142 43.08 16.90 -25.85
C THR A 142 42.26 16.78 -24.57
N PHE A 143 42.02 15.56 -24.08
CA PHE A 143 41.24 15.29 -22.88
C PHE A 143 42.09 14.90 -21.66
N HIS A 144 43.40 15.13 -21.62
CA HIS A 144 44.29 14.76 -20.48
C HIS A 144 43.79 15.15 -19.06
N ASP A 145 42.92 16.17 -18.94
CA ASP A 145 42.32 16.65 -17.69
C ASP A 145 40.84 16.20 -17.50
N TYR A 146 40.38 15.15 -18.19
CA TYR A 146 38.97 14.74 -18.22
C TYR A 146 38.37 14.44 -16.84
N HIS A 147 39.18 14.01 -15.88
CA HIS A 147 38.76 13.79 -14.49
C HIS A 147 38.19 15.07 -13.82
N LYS A 148 38.51 16.27 -14.34
CA LYS A 148 37.94 17.55 -13.91
C LYS A 148 36.62 17.90 -14.60
N LYS A 149 36.27 17.21 -15.71
CA LYS A 149 35.11 17.49 -16.57
C LYS A 149 34.02 16.41 -16.52
N VAL A 150 34.40 15.17 -16.18
CA VAL A 150 33.48 14.03 -16.00
C VAL A 150 33.08 13.91 -14.54
N MET A 151 31.78 13.79 -14.29
CA MET A 151 31.27 13.58 -12.95
C MET A 151 30.33 12.39 -12.91
N VAL A 152 30.71 11.37 -12.14
CA VAL A 152 29.80 10.28 -11.76
C VAL A 152 29.01 10.75 -10.53
N ILE A 153 27.69 10.84 -10.67
CA ILE A 153 26.76 11.32 -9.64
C ILE A 153 26.23 10.08 -8.92
N ILE A 154 26.74 9.86 -7.70
CA ILE A 154 26.46 8.67 -6.90
C ILE A 154 25.95 9.09 -5.51
N THR A 155 26.71 9.95 -4.83
CA THR A 155 26.42 10.30 -3.43
C THR A 155 25.39 11.40 -3.32
N LYS A 156 24.75 11.52 -2.14
CA LYS A 156 23.82 12.63 -1.85
C LYS A 156 24.45 14.00 -2.12
N GLU A 157 25.71 14.18 -1.75
CA GLU A 157 26.47 15.41 -2.02
C GLU A 157 26.66 15.67 -3.52
N ASP A 158 26.80 14.62 -4.32
CA ASP A 158 26.90 14.75 -5.78
C ASP A 158 25.59 15.25 -6.39
N TYR A 159 24.45 14.69 -5.95
CA TYR A 159 23.11 15.09 -6.40
C TYR A 159 22.73 16.53 -5.99
N GLN A 160 23.31 17.05 -4.90
CA GLN A 160 23.03 18.39 -4.40
C GLN A 160 23.89 19.49 -5.03
N LYS A 161 24.93 19.12 -5.80
CA LYS A 161 25.76 20.10 -6.53
C LYS A 161 24.99 20.61 -7.75
N LYS A 162 25.07 21.91 -8.03
CA LYS A 162 24.57 22.47 -9.30
C LYS A 162 25.32 21.81 -10.46
N VAL A 163 24.59 21.17 -11.37
CA VAL A 163 25.19 20.48 -12.51
C VAL A 163 25.56 21.51 -13.58
N SER A 164 26.81 21.95 -13.53
CA SER A 164 27.45 22.74 -14.60
C SER A 164 28.41 21.87 -15.43
N PHE A 165 28.32 20.55 -15.27
CA PHE A 165 29.31 19.61 -15.78
C PHE A 165 29.03 19.18 -17.21
N GLN A 166 30.12 18.91 -17.91
CA GLN A 166 30.11 18.64 -19.33
C GLN A 166 29.78 17.16 -19.63
N PHE A 167 30.04 16.21 -18.70
CA PHE A 167 29.82 14.77 -18.92
C PHE A 167 29.28 14.02 -17.67
N PRO A 168 27.99 14.12 -17.31
CA PRO A 168 27.47 13.45 -16.13
C PRO A 168 27.02 12.01 -16.42
N ILE A 169 27.41 11.09 -15.53
CA ILE A 169 26.85 9.73 -15.43
C ILE A 169 26.06 9.67 -14.13
N ILE A 170 24.76 9.39 -14.19
CA ILE A 170 23.88 9.43 -13.03
C ILE A 170 23.56 8.01 -12.59
N LYS A 171 23.98 7.62 -11.38
CA LYS A 171 23.68 6.29 -10.82
C LYS A 171 22.56 6.40 -9.80
N ILE A 172 21.39 5.87 -10.14
CA ILE A 172 20.23 5.91 -9.23
C ILE A 172 20.47 4.98 -8.05
N HIS A 173 20.87 3.73 -8.26
CA HIS A 173 21.14 2.79 -7.16
C HIS A 173 22.53 2.95 -6.54
N GLY A 174 23.37 3.77 -7.16
CA GLY A 174 24.77 3.94 -6.80
C GLY A 174 25.63 2.73 -7.17
N SER A 175 26.90 2.80 -6.78
CA SER A 175 27.89 1.73 -7.00
C SER A 175 28.91 1.77 -5.86
N LYS A 176 29.69 0.70 -5.64
CA LYS A 176 30.69 0.71 -4.55
C LYS A 176 31.86 1.66 -4.82
N TRP A 177 32.14 1.92 -6.09
CA TRP A 177 33.29 2.69 -6.53
C TRP A 177 32.95 3.66 -7.65
N ASP A 178 33.56 4.84 -7.61
CA ASP A 178 33.60 5.81 -8.68
C ASP A 178 34.91 5.61 -9.46
N VAL A 179 34.85 4.87 -10.57
CA VAL A 179 36.05 4.50 -11.35
C VAL A 179 36.73 5.70 -11.98
N ILE A 180 36.00 6.78 -12.26
CA ILE A 180 36.55 7.99 -12.88
C ILE A 180 37.30 8.83 -11.85
N LYS A 181 36.74 9.04 -10.66
CA LYS A 181 37.39 9.87 -9.62
C LYS A 181 38.30 9.08 -8.68
N GLY A 182 38.28 7.75 -8.73
CA GLY A 182 39.11 6.90 -7.88
C GLY A 182 38.72 6.97 -6.41
N ARG A 183 37.42 7.08 -6.09
CA ARG A 183 36.92 7.15 -4.70
C ARG A 183 35.94 6.02 -4.39
N LEU A 184 35.92 5.61 -3.13
CA LEU A 184 34.96 4.66 -2.58
C LEU A 184 33.60 5.37 -2.35
N THR A 185 32.52 4.76 -2.85
CA THR A 185 31.13 5.25 -2.70
C THR A 185 30.22 4.19 -2.07
N LYS A 186 30.79 3.11 -1.54
CA LYS A 186 30.11 1.98 -0.87
C LYS A 186 29.06 2.41 0.15
N ASP A 187 29.34 3.42 0.98
CA ASP A 187 28.38 3.85 2.00
C ASP A 187 27.10 4.43 1.39
N SER A 188 27.21 5.10 0.24
CA SER A 188 26.06 5.61 -0.51
C SER A 188 25.23 4.48 -1.09
N LEU A 189 25.89 3.45 -1.63
CA LEU A 189 25.22 2.24 -2.13
C LEU A 189 24.50 1.50 -1.00
N VAL A 190 25.20 1.26 0.12
CA VAL A 190 24.64 0.62 1.32
C VAL A 190 23.43 1.39 1.84
N THR A 191 23.51 2.72 1.87
CA THR A 191 22.40 3.59 2.27
C THR A 191 21.22 3.46 1.30
N THR A 192 21.50 3.45 -0.01
CA THR A 192 20.48 3.34 -1.06
C THR A 192 19.77 1.98 -1.00
N ILE A 193 20.51 0.87 -0.88
CA ILE A 193 19.94 -0.48 -0.75
C ILE A 193 19.08 -0.60 0.52
N ARG A 194 19.53 -0.06 1.65
CA ARG A 194 18.73 -0.07 2.89
C ARG A 194 17.46 0.76 2.76
N ALA A 195 17.51 1.90 2.06
CA ALA A 195 16.32 2.70 1.78
C ALA A 195 15.36 1.94 0.86
N LEU A 196 15.89 1.35 -0.22
CA LEU A 196 15.10 0.55 -1.17
C LEU A 196 14.41 -0.61 -0.47
N GLY A 197 15.10 -1.38 0.37
CA GLY A 197 14.50 -2.54 1.02
C GLY A 197 13.48 -2.20 2.12
N ARG A 198 13.68 -1.13 2.90
CA ARG A 198 12.82 -0.73 4.03
C ARG A 198 11.60 0.12 3.69
N GLU A 199 11.60 0.82 2.56
CA GLU A 199 10.46 1.63 2.10
C GLU A 199 9.46 0.80 1.27
N ARG A 200 9.63 -0.52 1.25
CA ARG A 200 8.94 -1.44 0.34
C ARG A 200 8.26 -2.64 1.01
N GLU A 201 8.22 -2.67 2.35
CA GLU A 201 7.63 -3.72 3.23
C GLU A 201 6.12 -4.00 3.03
N LYS A 202 5.49 -3.50 1.95
CA LYS A 202 4.06 -3.71 1.61
C LYS A 202 3.76 -3.74 0.10
N GLY A 203 4.73 -4.07 -0.74
CA GLY A 203 4.50 -4.18 -2.19
C GLY A 203 4.33 -2.84 -2.92
N GLU A 204 4.71 -1.73 -2.29
CA GLU A 204 4.67 -0.40 -2.90
C GLU A 204 5.89 -0.17 -3.83
N THR A 205 5.67 0.70 -4.82
CA THR A 205 6.58 0.91 -5.95
C THR A 205 7.61 2.01 -5.69
N PHE A 206 8.59 2.03 -6.58
CA PHE A 206 9.81 2.83 -6.54
C PHE A 206 9.59 4.33 -6.33
N ALA A 207 9.81 4.80 -5.11
CA ALA A 207 10.14 6.19 -4.84
C ALA A 207 11.66 6.38 -4.99
N ILE A 208 12.09 7.25 -5.91
CA ILE A 208 13.46 7.75 -5.89
C ILE A 208 13.61 8.63 -4.64
N GLU A 209 14.74 8.52 -3.93
CA GLU A 209 14.99 9.37 -2.77
C GLU A 209 14.82 10.85 -3.14
N PRO A 210 14.12 11.67 -2.32
CA PRO A 210 13.72 13.03 -2.68
C PRO A 210 14.85 13.92 -3.18
N TYR A 211 16.05 13.74 -2.62
CA TYR A 211 17.21 14.56 -2.99
C TYR A 211 17.70 14.31 -4.42
N LYS A 212 17.36 13.19 -5.06
CA LYS A 212 17.73 12.90 -6.45
C LYS A 212 16.74 13.48 -7.47
N LYS A 213 15.47 13.68 -7.08
CA LYS A 213 14.38 14.13 -7.97
C LYS A 213 14.66 15.43 -8.72
N PRO A 214 15.21 16.50 -8.10
CA PRO A 214 15.43 17.77 -8.80
C PRO A 214 16.36 17.61 -10.01
N LEU A 215 17.48 16.91 -9.82
CA LEU A 215 18.44 16.68 -10.88
C LEU A 215 17.87 15.78 -11.98
N ILE A 216 17.16 14.70 -11.61
CA ILE A 216 16.56 13.79 -12.59
C ILE A 216 15.54 14.55 -13.47
N ASN A 217 14.71 15.41 -12.88
CA ASN A 217 13.82 16.29 -13.63
C ASN A 217 14.60 17.22 -14.58
N GLU A 218 15.67 17.85 -14.09
CA GLU A 218 16.51 18.76 -14.88
C GLU A 218 17.10 18.08 -16.12
N VAL A 219 17.66 16.87 -15.97
CA VAL A 219 18.30 16.15 -17.08
C VAL A 219 17.30 15.51 -18.04
N MET A 220 16.04 15.33 -17.66
CA MET A 220 15.00 14.83 -18.57
C MET A 220 14.25 15.96 -19.29
N ASN A 221 14.23 17.16 -18.72
CA ASN A 221 13.43 18.27 -19.23
C ASN A 221 13.79 18.66 -20.67
N GLY A 222 12.80 18.62 -21.57
CA GLY A 222 12.93 19.08 -22.95
C GLY A 222 13.74 18.16 -23.89
N ARG A 223 14.09 16.95 -23.43
CA ARG A 223 14.87 15.94 -24.17
C ARG A 223 14.01 14.74 -24.57
N ASP A 224 14.50 13.96 -25.53
CA ASP A 224 13.95 12.66 -25.91
C ASP A 224 14.54 11.59 -24.97
N LEU A 225 13.69 10.85 -24.26
CA LEU A 225 14.10 9.80 -23.33
C LEU A 225 14.20 8.46 -24.07
N VAL A 226 15.37 7.83 -24.05
CA VAL A 226 15.61 6.50 -24.62
C VAL A 226 15.80 5.51 -23.48
N ILE A 227 14.96 4.48 -23.42
CA ILE A 227 14.97 3.47 -22.36
C ILE A 227 15.44 2.13 -22.95
N MET A 228 16.42 1.47 -22.33
CA MET A 228 16.91 0.16 -22.78
C MET A 228 17.50 -0.66 -21.62
N GLY A 229 17.60 -1.98 -21.80
CA GLY A 229 18.19 -2.87 -20.79
C GLY A 229 17.30 -3.14 -19.57
N TYR A 230 15.99 -2.86 -19.69
CA TYR A 230 14.96 -3.30 -18.75
C TYR A 230 14.26 -4.52 -19.31
N SER A 231 14.02 -5.54 -18.48
CA SER A 231 13.13 -6.64 -18.86
C SER A 231 11.69 -6.21 -18.59
N GLY A 232 10.71 -6.70 -19.37
CA GLY A 232 9.29 -6.34 -19.20
C GLY A 232 8.69 -6.67 -17.82
N SER A 233 9.42 -7.40 -16.97
CA SER A 233 9.12 -7.64 -15.55
C SER A 233 9.74 -6.62 -14.59
N ASP A 234 10.84 -5.96 -14.97
CA ASP A 234 11.56 -4.94 -14.16
C ASP A 234 10.97 -3.53 -14.33
N ASP A 235 9.97 -3.37 -15.22
CA ASP A 235 9.32 -2.09 -15.52
C ASP A 235 8.68 -1.42 -14.28
N PHE A 236 8.40 -2.19 -13.21
CA PHE A 236 7.84 -1.68 -11.94
C PHE A 236 8.76 -0.70 -11.23
N ASP A 237 10.07 -0.80 -11.45
CA ASP A 237 11.02 0.05 -10.75
C ASP A 237 11.12 1.43 -11.39
N ILE A 238 10.82 1.63 -12.67
CA ILE A 238 10.91 2.97 -13.28
C ILE A 238 9.57 3.58 -13.66
N SER A 239 8.50 2.78 -13.75
CA SER A 239 7.15 3.26 -14.06
C SER A 239 6.68 4.43 -13.18
N PRO A 240 6.77 4.38 -11.84
CA PRO A 240 6.31 5.47 -10.98
C PRO A 240 7.14 6.74 -11.17
N MET A 241 8.45 6.58 -11.30
CA MET A 241 9.36 7.67 -11.62
C MET A 241 8.93 8.35 -12.93
N LEU A 242 8.81 7.61 -14.02
CA LEU A 242 8.41 8.16 -15.33
C LEU A 242 7.03 8.83 -15.28
N LYS A 243 6.14 8.36 -14.39
CA LYS A 243 4.84 8.98 -14.17
C LYS A 243 4.94 10.29 -13.38
N GLU A 244 5.85 10.42 -12.43
CA GLU A 244 6.01 11.61 -11.59
C GLU A 244 6.71 12.76 -12.33
N LEU A 245 7.67 12.42 -13.20
CA LEU A 245 8.48 13.41 -13.91
C LEU A 245 7.65 14.12 -14.99
N SER A 246 7.72 15.45 -15.01
CA SER A 246 6.98 16.30 -15.94
C SER A 246 7.95 16.99 -16.91
N ASN A 247 7.55 17.11 -18.18
CA ASN A 247 8.25 17.81 -19.30
C ASN A 247 9.16 16.97 -20.22
N MET A 248 8.90 15.67 -20.39
CA MET A 248 9.51 14.89 -21.49
C MET A 248 8.78 15.14 -22.81
N LYS A 249 9.53 15.28 -23.91
CA LYS A 249 8.93 15.48 -25.25
C LYS A 249 8.55 14.15 -25.89
N ARG A 250 9.41 13.15 -25.74
CA ARG A 250 9.26 11.85 -26.37
C ARG A 250 9.89 10.76 -25.51
N ILE A 251 9.25 9.59 -25.48
CA ILE A 251 9.80 8.36 -24.91
C ILE A 251 9.99 7.34 -26.03
N ILE A 252 11.17 6.72 -26.07
CA ILE A 252 11.49 5.61 -26.98
C ILE A 252 11.96 4.44 -26.12
N TRP A 253 11.11 3.43 -26.00
CA TRP A 253 11.39 2.22 -25.23
C TRP A 253 11.95 1.13 -26.14
N ILE A 254 13.14 0.61 -25.85
CA ILE A 254 13.74 -0.51 -26.57
C ILE A 254 13.50 -1.79 -25.76
N GLU A 255 12.52 -2.56 -26.20
CA GLU A 255 12.16 -3.87 -25.63
C GLU A 255 13.08 -4.94 -26.25
N HIS A 256 13.85 -5.61 -25.39
CA HIS A 256 14.74 -6.68 -25.84
C HIS A 256 13.93 -7.92 -26.22
N ASP A 257 14.12 -8.43 -27.44
CA ASP A 257 13.47 -9.66 -27.90
C ASP A 257 14.49 -10.60 -28.55
N HIS A 258 14.80 -11.70 -27.86
CA HIS A 258 15.76 -12.72 -28.34
C HIS A 258 15.27 -13.47 -29.57
N SER A 259 13.96 -13.47 -29.85
CA SER A 259 13.37 -14.19 -30.98
C SER A 259 13.53 -13.45 -32.32
N LEU A 260 13.75 -12.13 -32.28
CA LEU A 260 13.93 -11.34 -33.50
C LEU A 260 15.28 -11.61 -34.17
N THR A 261 15.30 -11.60 -35.50
CA THR A 261 16.53 -11.58 -36.28
C THR A 261 16.99 -10.12 -36.47
N PRO A 262 18.30 -9.82 -36.41
CA PRO A 262 18.81 -8.48 -36.73
C PRO A 262 18.28 -7.99 -38.09
N GLY A 263 17.85 -6.73 -38.17
CA GLY A 263 17.23 -6.15 -39.36
C GLY A 263 15.71 -6.34 -39.49
N ASN A 264 15.09 -7.12 -38.59
CA ASN A 264 13.63 -7.29 -38.49
C ASN A 264 13.05 -6.61 -37.24
N GLU A 265 13.64 -5.49 -36.83
CA GLU A 265 13.14 -4.71 -35.71
C GLU A 265 11.73 -4.15 -35.99
N GLU A 266 10.93 -4.02 -34.93
CA GLU A 266 9.55 -3.56 -35.04
C GLU A 266 9.35 -2.26 -34.27
N ILE A 267 8.70 -1.27 -34.89
CA ILE A 267 8.41 0.02 -34.26
C ILE A 267 6.90 0.17 -34.04
N TYR A 268 6.53 0.53 -32.83
CA TYR A 268 5.16 0.79 -32.39
C TYR A 268 5.05 2.23 -31.89
N LYS A 269 4.05 2.98 -32.37
CA LYS A 269 3.68 4.31 -31.85
C LYS A 269 2.40 4.19 -31.03
N TYR A 270 2.40 4.80 -29.85
CA TYR A 270 1.25 4.82 -28.95
C TYR A 270 0.50 6.14 -29.09
N LYS A 271 -0.83 6.07 -29.19
CA LYS A 271 -1.70 7.25 -29.24
C LYS A 271 -2.20 7.63 -27.84
N SER A 272 -2.44 8.93 -27.65
CA SER A 272 -3.15 9.46 -26.49
C SER A 272 -4.59 8.98 -26.49
N VAL A 273 -5.10 8.62 -25.32
CA VAL A 273 -6.50 8.22 -25.10
C VAL A 273 -7.15 9.21 -24.14
N GLU A 274 -8.34 9.73 -24.49
CA GLU A 274 -9.07 10.73 -23.67
C GLU A 274 -9.63 10.12 -22.38
N ASP A 275 -10.09 8.87 -22.43
CA ASP A 275 -10.59 8.12 -21.27
C ASP A 275 -9.85 6.79 -21.10
N LEU A 276 -8.92 6.75 -20.14
CA LEU A 276 -8.16 5.54 -19.79
C LEU A 276 -9.05 4.42 -19.21
N SER A 277 -10.29 4.72 -18.78
CA SER A 277 -11.21 3.71 -18.26
C SER A 277 -11.81 2.79 -19.33
N GLU A 278 -11.74 3.18 -20.61
CA GLU A 278 -12.21 2.37 -21.75
C GLU A 278 -11.20 1.28 -22.19
N LEU A 279 -9.97 1.29 -21.65
CA LEU A 279 -8.99 0.21 -21.83
C LEU A 279 -9.46 -1.03 -21.06
N ARG A 280 -10.24 -1.89 -21.74
CA ARG A 280 -10.67 -3.19 -21.18
C ARG A 280 -9.43 -3.97 -20.71
N SER A 281 -9.43 -4.32 -19.43
CA SER A 281 -8.20 -4.57 -18.68
C SER A 281 -7.52 -5.95 -18.86
N SER A 282 -7.97 -6.82 -19.77
CA SER A 282 -7.51 -8.22 -19.82
C SER A 282 -6.55 -8.60 -20.94
N GLU A 283 -6.29 -7.77 -21.96
CA GLU A 283 -5.54 -8.24 -23.16
C GLU A 283 -4.15 -7.60 -23.40
N LEU A 284 -3.88 -6.40 -22.90
CA LEU A 284 -2.58 -5.74 -23.13
C LEU A 284 -1.49 -6.20 -22.13
N PRO A 285 -0.26 -6.51 -22.62
CA PRO A 285 0.92 -6.66 -21.79
C PRO A 285 1.15 -5.46 -20.87
N LYS A 286 1.85 -5.68 -19.75
CA LYS A 286 1.97 -4.70 -18.66
C LYS A 286 2.76 -3.44 -19.10
N LEU A 287 3.84 -3.62 -19.84
CA LEU A 287 4.62 -2.54 -20.47
C LEU A 287 3.73 -1.68 -21.39
N ASP A 288 2.95 -2.32 -22.26
CA ASP A 288 2.11 -1.61 -23.24
C ASP A 288 1.05 -0.75 -22.54
N LYS A 289 0.47 -1.24 -21.44
CA LYS A 289 -0.45 -0.45 -20.60
C LYS A 289 0.23 0.81 -20.06
N MET A 290 1.43 0.66 -19.48
CA MET A 290 2.20 1.81 -18.98
C MET A 290 2.51 2.82 -20.10
N LEU A 291 2.92 2.35 -21.28
CA LEU A 291 3.23 3.21 -22.42
C LEU A 291 2.01 3.98 -22.94
N VAL A 292 0.82 3.36 -22.96
CA VAL A 292 -0.44 4.05 -23.28
C VAL A 292 -0.77 5.13 -22.23
N GLU A 293 -0.62 4.82 -20.94
CA GLU A 293 -0.85 5.78 -19.86
C GLU A 293 0.09 6.99 -19.98
N LEU A 294 1.37 6.75 -20.30
CA LEU A 294 2.35 7.80 -20.55
C LEU A 294 1.98 8.62 -21.80
N ALA A 295 1.59 7.97 -22.91
CA ALA A 295 1.19 8.66 -24.14
C ALA A 295 -0.03 9.57 -23.96
N SER A 296 -0.87 9.29 -22.97
CA SER A 296 -2.07 10.06 -22.65
C SER A 296 -1.79 11.28 -21.77
N LYS A 297 -0.55 11.47 -21.30
CA LYS A 297 -0.12 12.71 -20.64
C LYS A 297 0.25 13.77 -21.68
N LYS A 298 -0.40 14.95 -21.59
CA LYS A 298 -0.20 16.18 -22.40
C LYS A 298 0.96 16.12 -23.41
N SER A 299 0.63 16.00 -24.70
CA SER A 299 1.50 16.22 -25.87
C SER A 299 2.88 15.51 -25.87
N MET A 300 2.99 14.32 -25.26
CA MET A 300 4.19 13.49 -25.30
C MET A 300 4.06 12.38 -26.36
N GLU A 301 5.10 12.18 -27.18
CA GLU A 301 5.12 11.06 -28.11
C GLU A 301 5.76 9.82 -27.48
N VAL A 302 5.12 8.65 -27.62
CA VAL A 302 5.63 7.40 -27.03
C VAL A 302 5.79 6.34 -28.11
N TYR A 303 6.99 5.75 -28.14
CA TYR A 303 7.37 4.71 -29.08
C TYR A 303 7.92 3.50 -28.33
N LYS A 304 7.63 2.30 -28.86
CA LYS A 304 8.29 1.05 -28.47
C LYS A 304 8.99 0.46 -29.68
N ILE A 305 10.23 0.04 -29.52
CA ILE A 305 11.02 -0.68 -30.51
C ILE A 305 11.29 -2.07 -29.95
N LYS A 306 10.83 -3.11 -30.64
CA LYS A 306 11.26 -4.48 -30.33
C LYS A 306 12.50 -4.79 -31.14
N ALA A 307 13.57 -5.16 -30.46
CA ALA A 307 14.84 -5.48 -31.12
C ALA A 307 15.76 -6.34 -30.25
N LYS A 308 16.77 -6.95 -30.87
CA LYS A 308 17.95 -7.42 -30.14
C LYS A 308 18.84 -6.22 -29.80
N THR A 309 18.77 -5.75 -28.56
CA THR A 309 19.36 -4.46 -28.13
C THR A 309 20.81 -4.25 -28.59
N LEU A 310 21.71 -5.22 -28.40
CA LEU A 310 23.11 -5.08 -28.82
C LEU A 310 23.24 -4.87 -30.33
N GLU A 311 22.60 -5.72 -31.14
CA GLU A 311 22.68 -5.62 -32.60
C GLU A 311 21.96 -4.37 -33.11
N PHE A 312 20.85 -3.97 -32.49
CA PHE A 312 20.18 -2.72 -32.80
C PHE A 312 21.07 -1.50 -32.54
N VAL A 313 21.76 -1.47 -31.39
CA VAL A 313 22.73 -0.40 -31.08
C VAL A 313 23.86 -0.38 -32.11
N LYS A 314 24.38 -1.55 -32.48
CA LYS A 314 25.51 -1.69 -33.41
C LYS A 314 25.16 -1.34 -34.85
N GLU A 315 24.03 -1.83 -35.35
CA GLU A 315 23.69 -1.80 -36.78
C GLU A 315 22.78 -0.62 -37.14
N GLN A 316 21.97 -0.12 -36.21
CA GLN A 316 21.01 0.96 -36.47
C GLN A 316 21.42 2.27 -35.79
N LEU A 317 21.73 2.27 -34.49
CA LEU A 317 22.06 3.51 -33.77
C LEU A 317 23.48 4.00 -34.05
N ALA A 318 24.47 3.11 -34.03
CA ALA A 318 25.87 3.52 -34.21
C ALA A 318 26.13 4.25 -35.53
N PRO A 319 25.57 3.84 -36.69
CA PRO A 319 25.71 4.60 -37.93
C PRO A 319 25.07 6.00 -37.88
N ILE A 320 23.93 6.15 -37.20
CA ILE A 320 23.24 7.45 -37.07
C ILE A 320 24.09 8.46 -36.29
N PHE A 321 24.79 7.98 -35.26
CA PHE A 321 25.65 8.80 -34.40
C PHE A 321 27.14 8.68 -34.74
N ASN A 322 27.47 8.20 -35.96
CA ASN A 322 28.83 8.02 -36.46
C ASN A 322 29.80 7.40 -35.42
N GLU A 323 29.35 6.33 -34.76
CA GLU A 323 30.09 5.64 -33.72
C GLU A 323 30.88 4.46 -34.31
N SER A 324 32.17 4.38 -33.99
CA SER A 324 33.03 3.24 -34.31
C SER A 324 33.38 2.45 -33.07
N PHE A 325 33.44 1.13 -33.20
CA PHE A 325 33.73 0.21 -32.10
C PHE A 325 35.14 -0.39 -32.16
N GLU A 326 36.10 0.33 -32.74
CA GLU A 326 37.50 -0.11 -32.86
C GLU A 326 38.17 -0.37 -31.50
N LEU A 327 37.63 0.23 -30.43
CA LEU A 327 38.12 0.08 -29.05
C LEU A 327 37.64 -1.20 -28.34
N LEU A 328 36.83 -2.03 -29.01
CA LEU A 328 36.52 -3.38 -28.52
C LEU A 328 37.77 -4.25 -28.65
N LYS A 329 38.18 -4.86 -27.54
CA LYS A 329 39.17 -5.94 -27.60
C LYS A 329 38.55 -7.15 -28.27
N LYS A 330 39.33 -7.81 -29.14
CA LYS A 330 38.93 -9.05 -29.80
C LYS A 330 39.00 -10.26 -28.87
N ASP A 331 39.93 -10.24 -27.91
CA ASP A 331 40.10 -11.29 -26.92
C ASP A 331 39.75 -10.77 -25.52
N THR A 332 38.81 -11.45 -24.88
CA THR A 332 38.42 -11.21 -23.49
C THR A 332 38.95 -12.37 -22.66
N PRO A 333 39.68 -12.13 -21.56
CA PRO A 333 40.03 -13.20 -20.63
C PRO A 333 38.75 -13.83 -20.08
N GLU A 334 38.73 -15.15 -19.95
CA GLU A 334 37.65 -15.87 -19.30
C GLU A 334 37.59 -15.44 -17.82
N ILE A 335 36.47 -14.83 -17.41
CA ILE A 335 36.24 -14.44 -16.01
C ILE A 335 35.48 -15.59 -15.35
N SER A 336 35.90 -15.99 -14.15
CA SER A 336 35.19 -17.01 -13.37
C SER A 336 33.71 -16.64 -13.22
N SER A 337 32.83 -17.64 -13.18
CA SER A 337 31.41 -17.39 -13.03
C SER A 337 31.11 -16.74 -11.67
N PHE A 338 29.92 -16.14 -11.52
CA PHE A 338 29.49 -15.61 -10.23
C PHE A 338 29.38 -16.72 -9.17
N GLY A 339 28.99 -17.94 -9.57
CA GLY A 339 28.98 -19.11 -8.69
C GLY A 339 30.38 -19.46 -8.16
N ASP A 340 31.38 -19.52 -9.04
CA ASP A 340 32.77 -19.78 -8.64
C ASP A 340 33.27 -18.69 -7.67
N TYR A 341 32.93 -17.43 -7.94
CA TYR A 341 33.26 -16.32 -7.07
C TYR A 341 32.61 -16.45 -5.69
N MET A 342 31.33 -16.82 -5.64
CA MET A 342 30.60 -17.01 -4.37
C MET A 342 31.19 -18.18 -3.58
N GLN A 343 31.60 -19.27 -4.23
CA GLN A 343 32.28 -20.38 -3.56
C GLN A 343 33.51 -19.92 -2.78
N GLU A 344 34.27 -18.94 -3.31
CA GLU A 344 35.47 -18.38 -2.67
C GLU A 344 35.17 -17.30 -1.61
N THR A 345 34.05 -16.58 -1.73
CA THR A 345 33.85 -15.29 -1.02
C THR A 345 32.61 -15.20 -0.15
N HIS A 346 31.72 -16.20 -0.18
CA HIS A 346 30.54 -16.23 0.67
C HIS A 346 30.93 -16.25 2.16
N PHE A 347 30.00 -15.73 2.98
CA PHE A 347 30.10 -15.84 4.43
C PHE A 347 29.45 -17.16 4.87
N ASN A 348 30.07 -17.83 5.86
CA ASN A 348 29.46 -18.99 6.46
C ASN A 348 28.20 -18.54 7.24
N ALA A 349 27.04 -19.03 6.83
CA ALA A 349 25.76 -18.70 7.42
C ALA A 349 25.31 -19.83 8.35
N SER A 350 24.91 -19.47 9.57
CA SER A 350 24.29 -20.43 10.49
C SER A 350 22.97 -20.96 9.91
N ILE A 351 22.58 -22.18 10.29
CA ILE A 351 21.34 -22.81 9.82
C ILE A 351 20.16 -21.93 10.22
N SER A 352 20.15 -21.41 11.45
CA SER A 352 19.11 -20.48 11.92
C SER A 352 19.02 -19.20 11.07
N SER A 353 20.15 -18.63 10.64
CA SER A 353 20.16 -17.43 9.80
C SER A 353 19.64 -17.70 8.39
N LYS A 354 19.92 -18.89 7.83
CA LYS A 354 19.34 -19.31 6.54
C LYS A 354 17.82 -19.43 6.61
N TYR A 355 17.29 -20.09 7.65
CA TYR A 355 15.84 -20.13 7.86
C TYR A 355 15.23 -18.75 8.11
N ARG A 356 15.99 -17.83 8.70
CA ARG A 356 15.52 -16.46 8.91
C ARG A 356 15.33 -15.74 7.59
N LEU A 357 16.27 -15.87 6.65
CA LEU A 357 16.10 -15.34 5.29
C LEU A 357 14.84 -15.92 4.62
N ALA A 358 14.69 -17.24 4.64
CA ALA A 358 13.55 -17.91 4.01
C ALA A 358 12.22 -17.45 4.64
N HIS A 359 12.13 -17.41 5.97
CA HIS A 359 10.96 -16.91 6.69
C HIS A 359 10.62 -15.45 6.32
N GLU A 360 11.62 -14.55 6.32
CA GLU A 360 11.41 -13.14 5.95
C GLU A 360 10.84 -13.00 4.54
N ILE A 361 11.26 -13.84 3.60
CA ILE A 361 10.74 -13.83 2.22
C ILE A 361 9.31 -14.38 2.15
N PHE A 362 9.06 -15.56 2.74
CA PHE A 362 7.72 -16.18 2.70
C PHE A 362 6.67 -15.32 3.39
N TYR A 363 7.00 -14.76 4.56
CA TYR A 363 6.08 -13.91 5.31
C TYR A 363 5.72 -12.64 4.54
N GLU A 364 6.70 -12.01 3.88
CA GLU A 364 6.48 -10.82 3.04
C GLU A 364 5.61 -11.13 1.81
N LEU A 365 5.81 -12.30 1.19
CA LEU A 365 5.01 -12.75 0.04
C LEU A 365 3.60 -13.23 0.43
N GLY A 366 3.28 -13.26 1.73
CA GLY A 366 1.98 -13.70 2.25
C GLY A 366 1.80 -15.22 2.27
N ASP A 367 2.85 -16.00 2.03
CA ASP A 367 2.83 -17.47 2.19
C ASP A 367 3.00 -17.82 3.67
N ILE A 368 1.90 -17.71 4.43
CA ILE A 368 1.88 -17.90 5.88
C ILE A 368 2.22 -19.35 6.27
N GLU A 369 1.94 -20.35 5.42
CA GLU A 369 2.25 -21.76 5.69
C GLU A 369 3.76 -22.00 5.62
N SER A 370 4.41 -21.57 4.53
CA SER A 370 5.87 -21.67 4.40
C SER A 370 6.59 -20.80 5.43
N ALA A 371 6.05 -19.61 5.74
CA ALA A 371 6.58 -18.74 6.78
C ALA A 371 6.53 -19.40 8.17
N GLU A 372 5.43 -20.08 8.52
CA GLU A 372 5.35 -20.83 9.78
C GLU A 372 6.37 -21.96 9.84
N ARG A 373 6.44 -22.76 8.79
CA ARG A 373 7.31 -23.94 8.73
C ARG A 373 8.78 -23.54 8.87
N THR A 374 9.22 -22.51 8.13
CA THR A 374 10.57 -21.97 8.23
C THR A 374 10.85 -21.31 9.58
N ALA A 375 9.86 -20.64 10.19
CA ALA A 375 10.02 -20.10 11.55
C ALA A 375 10.20 -21.19 12.61
N LYS A 376 9.47 -22.31 12.50
CA LYS A 376 9.60 -23.47 13.41
C LYS A 376 10.98 -24.12 13.29
N GLN A 377 11.43 -24.40 12.06
CA GLN A 377 12.77 -24.98 11.84
C GLN A 377 13.88 -24.03 12.30
N GLY A 378 13.77 -22.74 11.96
CA GLY A 378 14.70 -21.72 12.43
C GLY A 378 14.76 -21.61 13.96
N SER A 379 13.62 -21.73 14.66
CA SER A 379 13.57 -21.76 16.12
C SER A 379 14.38 -22.94 16.67
N ILE A 380 14.17 -24.15 16.15
CA ILE A 380 14.89 -25.37 16.57
C ILE A 380 16.39 -25.18 16.34
N SER A 381 16.79 -24.80 15.13
CA SER A 381 18.21 -24.60 14.79
C SER A 381 18.86 -23.51 15.64
N SER A 382 18.15 -22.43 15.96
CA SER A 382 18.69 -21.36 16.81
C SER A 382 18.89 -21.79 18.28
N GLU A 383 18.08 -22.73 18.77
CA GLU A 383 18.27 -23.33 20.09
C GLU A 383 19.48 -24.26 20.11
N GLU A 384 19.63 -25.12 19.08
CA GLU A 384 20.77 -26.02 18.91
C GLU A 384 22.10 -25.25 18.76
N GLU A 385 22.08 -24.12 18.05
CA GLU A 385 23.25 -23.25 17.84
C GLU A 385 23.56 -22.34 19.04
N GLY A 386 22.63 -22.23 20.02
CA GLY A 386 22.76 -21.29 21.13
C GLY A 386 22.66 -19.81 20.71
N ASP A 387 22.07 -19.52 19.54
CA ASP A 387 21.93 -18.16 19.00
C ASP A 387 20.69 -17.47 19.61
N GLU A 388 20.88 -16.83 20.76
CA GLU A 388 19.78 -16.14 21.47
C GLU A 388 19.14 -15.01 20.65
N ILE A 389 19.86 -14.41 19.69
CA ILE A 389 19.32 -13.35 18.83
C ILE A 389 18.32 -13.95 17.85
N ASN A 390 18.68 -15.03 17.16
CA ASN A 390 17.76 -15.71 16.26
C ASN A 390 16.64 -16.44 17.02
N GLN A 391 16.90 -16.95 18.23
CA GLN A 391 15.82 -17.48 19.10
C GLN A 391 14.76 -16.42 19.39
N ASN A 392 15.18 -15.20 19.74
CA ASN A 392 14.25 -14.09 19.95
C ASN A 392 13.51 -13.72 18.66
N TYR A 393 14.23 -13.66 17.54
CA TYR A 393 13.64 -13.39 16.22
C TYR A 393 12.54 -14.39 15.88
N PHE A 394 12.83 -15.69 15.94
CA PHE A 394 11.85 -16.73 15.60
C PHE A 394 10.70 -16.79 16.61
N THR A 395 10.96 -16.50 17.88
CA THR A 395 9.90 -16.37 18.87
C THR A 395 8.91 -15.25 18.48
N ASN A 396 9.40 -14.07 18.08
CA ASN A 396 8.54 -12.99 17.59
C ASN A 396 7.86 -13.34 16.25
N ALA A 397 8.58 -13.97 15.33
CA ALA A 397 8.07 -14.41 14.03
C ALA A 397 6.89 -15.39 14.16
N LEU A 398 7.00 -16.37 15.06
CA LEU A 398 5.90 -17.28 15.38
C LEU A 398 4.70 -16.53 15.97
N GLY A 399 4.93 -15.50 16.78
CA GLY A 399 3.87 -14.60 17.24
C GLY A 399 3.14 -13.90 16.08
N LEU A 400 3.88 -13.36 15.10
CA LEU A 400 3.32 -12.71 13.92
C LEU A 400 2.55 -13.68 13.01
N VAL A 401 3.05 -14.89 12.81
CA VAL A 401 2.38 -15.95 12.05
C VAL A 401 1.05 -16.32 12.71
N ASN A 402 1.04 -16.58 14.02
CA ASN A 402 -0.19 -16.92 14.75
C ASN A 402 -1.17 -15.73 14.78
N LEU A 403 -0.68 -14.50 14.89
CA LEU A 403 -1.51 -13.29 14.77
C LEU A 403 -2.20 -13.24 13.39
N SER A 404 -1.48 -13.60 12.33
CA SER A 404 -2.01 -13.61 10.96
C SER A 404 -3.06 -14.71 10.74
N LYS A 405 -2.92 -15.84 11.44
CA LYS A 405 -3.91 -16.95 11.44
C LYS A 405 -5.13 -16.69 12.33
N GLY A 406 -5.09 -15.68 13.19
CA GLY A 406 -6.13 -15.39 14.17
C GLY A 406 -6.00 -16.15 15.50
N ASP A 407 -4.90 -16.87 15.71
CA ASP A 407 -4.59 -17.62 16.94
C ASP A 407 -4.04 -16.69 18.02
N TYR A 408 -4.85 -15.74 18.48
CA TYR A 408 -4.39 -14.60 19.28
C TYR A 408 -3.76 -14.97 20.63
N ASP A 409 -4.20 -16.06 21.28
CA ASP A 409 -3.64 -16.46 22.58
C ASP A 409 -2.24 -17.06 22.43
N ILE A 410 -2.03 -17.88 21.40
CA ILE A 410 -0.72 -18.43 21.04
C ILE A 410 0.22 -17.30 20.60
N ALA A 411 -0.28 -16.36 19.80
CA ALA A 411 0.48 -15.18 19.39
C ALA A 411 0.95 -14.35 20.60
N LEU A 412 0.09 -14.14 21.59
CA LEU A 412 0.42 -13.39 22.79
C LEU A 412 1.50 -14.10 23.62
N GLU A 413 1.42 -15.42 23.79
CA GLU A 413 2.44 -16.20 24.50
C GLU A 413 3.83 -16.02 23.87
N HIS A 414 3.90 -16.12 22.54
CA HIS A 414 5.13 -15.89 21.78
C HIS A 414 5.64 -14.46 21.96
N PHE A 415 4.79 -13.44 21.84
CA PHE A 415 5.22 -12.05 22.03
C PHE A 415 5.69 -11.78 23.46
N GLU A 416 5.06 -12.33 24.49
CA GLU A 416 5.51 -12.20 25.88
C GLU A 416 6.86 -12.89 26.12
N LYS A 417 7.09 -14.07 25.51
CA LYS A 417 8.39 -14.75 25.53
C LYS A 417 9.46 -13.88 24.85
N SER A 418 9.16 -13.32 23.68
CA SER A 418 10.07 -12.41 22.97
C SER A 418 10.35 -11.14 23.78
N LEU A 419 9.34 -10.56 24.43
CA LEU A 419 9.52 -9.37 25.27
C LEU A 419 10.51 -9.61 26.43
N LYS A 420 10.48 -10.80 27.05
CA LYS A 420 11.45 -11.20 28.07
C LYS A 420 12.87 -11.34 27.49
N LEU A 421 13.00 -11.94 26.30
CA LEU A 421 14.28 -12.09 25.61
C LEU A 421 14.88 -10.74 25.21
N THR A 422 14.08 -9.81 24.67
CA THR A 422 14.56 -8.46 24.32
C THR A 422 15.12 -7.71 25.53
N ALA A 423 14.53 -7.89 26.71
CA ALA A 423 15.02 -7.31 27.96
C ALA A 423 16.35 -7.94 28.41
N LYS A 424 16.51 -9.27 28.25
CA LYS A 424 17.76 -9.99 28.54
C LYS A 424 18.90 -9.55 27.60
N LEU A 425 18.58 -9.35 26.32
CA LEU A 425 19.55 -9.04 25.27
C LEU A 425 19.82 -7.53 25.10
N ASN A 426 19.17 -6.66 25.88
CA ASN A 426 19.23 -5.19 25.73
C ASN A 426 18.86 -4.70 24.31
N GLN A 427 17.94 -5.38 23.65
CA GLN A 427 17.49 -5.10 22.28
C GLN A 427 16.31 -4.11 22.27
N ILE A 428 16.61 -2.81 22.42
CA ILE A 428 15.56 -1.78 22.60
C ILE A 428 14.66 -1.60 21.38
N PHE A 429 15.19 -1.74 20.16
CA PHE A 429 14.39 -1.56 18.93
C PHE A 429 13.46 -2.75 18.70
N GLU A 430 13.95 -3.97 18.95
CA GLU A 430 13.16 -5.19 18.91
C GLU A 430 12.09 -5.17 20.01
N LYS A 431 12.42 -4.66 21.21
CA LYS A 431 11.44 -4.44 22.28
C LYS A 431 10.30 -3.53 21.83
N ILE A 432 10.62 -2.41 21.18
CA ILE A 432 9.59 -1.51 20.61
C ILE A 432 8.72 -2.26 19.60
N ALA A 433 9.33 -3.02 18.67
CA ALA A 433 8.58 -3.77 17.66
C ALA A 433 7.63 -4.81 18.29
N VAL A 434 8.09 -5.57 19.29
CA VAL A 434 7.26 -6.55 20.02
C VAL A 434 6.11 -5.86 20.75
N LEU A 435 6.34 -4.70 21.39
CA LEU A 435 5.26 -3.94 22.04
C LEU A 435 4.20 -3.47 21.02
N LEU A 436 4.60 -3.03 19.83
CA LEU A 436 3.66 -2.68 18.76
C LEU A 436 2.85 -3.90 18.30
N ASN A 437 3.49 -5.07 18.17
CA ASN A 437 2.80 -6.32 17.81
C ASN A 437 1.77 -6.76 18.87
N ILE A 438 2.11 -6.65 20.15
CA ILE A 438 1.16 -6.90 21.25
C ILE A 438 0.02 -5.88 21.21
N GLY A 439 0.32 -4.61 20.91
CA GLY A 439 -0.68 -3.57 20.71
C GLY A 439 -1.68 -3.91 19.60
N GLU A 440 -1.18 -4.32 18.43
CA GLU A 440 -1.99 -4.77 17.29
C GLU A 440 -2.88 -5.97 17.65
N LEU A 441 -2.31 -6.97 18.30
CA LEU A 441 -3.02 -8.16 18.75
C LEU A 441 -4.18 -7.79 19.66
N ASN A 442 -3.94 -6.93 20.66
CA ASN A 442 -5.00 -6.47 21.55
C ASN A 442 -6.07 -5.67 20.80
N ARG A 443 -5.69 -4.87 19.80
CA ARG A 443 -6.65 -4.17 18.94
C ARG A 443 -7.53 -5.16 18.16
N LYS A 444 -6.94 -6.22 17.60
CA LYS A 444 -7.68 -7.30 16.91
C LYS A 444 -8.64 -8.03 17.86
N LYS A 445 -8.24 -8.28 19.11
CA LYS A 445 -9.12 -8.79 20.18
C LYS A 445 -10.15 -7.77 20.70
N SER A 446 -10.17 -6.54 20.17
CA SER A 446 -10.98 -5.42 20.67
C SER A 446 -10.70 -5.02 22.13
N ASP A 447 -9.51 -5.33 22.65
CA ASP A 447 -9.01 -4.83 23.94
C ASP A 447 -8.25 -3.51 23.75
N LEU A 448 -9.03 -2.44 23.56
CA LEU A 448 -8.51 -1.11 23.21
C LEU A 448 -7.67 -0.49 24.32
N LYS A 449 -7.90 -0.90 25.58
CA LYS A 449 -7.14 -0.43 26.74
C LYS A 449 -5.72 -0.98 26.71
N ASN A 450 -5.56 -2.29 26.50
CA ASN A 450 -4.23 -2.88 26.39
C ASN A 450 -3.54 -2.47 25.09
N ALA A 451 -4.27 -2.35 23.98
CA ALA A 451 -3.72 -1.83 22.72
C ALA A 451 -3.07 -0.46 22.89
N PHE A 452 -3.75 0.44 23.61
CA PHE A 452 -3.24 1.76 23.96
C PHE A 452 -2.04 1.69 24.89
N LYS A 453 -2.13 0.90 25.96
CA LYS A 453 -1.03 0.71 26.93
C LYS A 453 0.27 0.35 26.22
N TYR A 454 0.27 -0.68 25.37
CA TYR A 454 1.48 -1.15 24.68
C TYR A 454 1.97 -0.16 23.62
N SER A 455 1.07 0.51 22.89
CA SER A 455 1.45 1.58 21.97
C SER A 455 2.11 2.76 22.68
N PHE A 456 1.62 3.10 23.88
CA PHE A 456 2.17 4.16 24.72
C PHE A 456 3.53 3.77 25.31
N GLU A 457 3.67 2.54 25.80
CA GLU A 457 4.96 2.00 26.26
C GLU A 457 6.01 2.00 25.14
N ALA A 458 5.63 1.63 23.91
CA ALA A 458 6.50 1.71 22.74
C ALA A 458 6.95 3.15 22.46
N ALA A 459 6.03 4.12 22.57
CA ALA A 459 6.33 5.55 22.39
C ALA A 459 7.26 6.11 23.47
N ALA A 460 7.15 5.64 24.71
CA ALA A 460 8.03 6.05 25.81
C ALA A 460 9.49 5.61 25.63
N LEU A 461 9.75 4.63 24.76
CA LEU A 461 11.11 4.13 24.46
C LEU A 461 11.78 4.85 23.29
N LEU A 462 11.10 5.81 22.64
CA LEU A 462 11.67 6.55 21.53
C LEU A 462 12.81 7.47 21.98
N THR A 463 13.93 7.40 21.28
CA THR A 463 15.12 8.25 21.47
C THR A 463 15.47 9.01 20.20
N GLU A 464 16.38 10.00 20.29
CA GLU A 464 16.92 10.67 19.11
C GLU A 464 17.56 9.69 18.12
N THR A 465 18.24 8.65 18.62
CA THR A 465 18.91 7.60 17.85
C THR A 465 17.95 6.57 17.23
N THR A 466 16.65 6.61 17.57
CA THR A 466 15.69 5.66 17.00
C THR A 466 15.52 5.91 15.49
N PRO A 467 15.60 4.87 14.64
CA PRO A 467 15.39 5.02 13.20
C PRO A 467 14.03 5.65 12.86
N ASN A 468 14.00 6.52 11.84
CA ASN A 468 12.78 7.21 11.41
C ASN A 468 11.64 6.24 11.06
N VAL A 469 11.96 5.09 10.48
CA VAL A 469 11.00 4.01 10.18
C VAL A 469 10.28 3.54 11.45
N LEU A 470 11.04 3.27 12.51
CA LEU A 470 10.47 2.79 13.76
C LEU A 470 9.71 3.91 14.49
N LYS A 471 10.24 5.14 14.48
CA LYS A 471 9.52 6.34 14.98
C LYS A 471 8.16 6.51 14.29
N PHE A 472 8.13 6.37 12.96
CA PHE A 472 6.90 6.40 12.17
C PHE A 472 5.92 5.32 12.65
N SER A 473 6.35 4.06 12.71
CA SER A 473 5.48 2.94 13.09
C SER A 473 4.89 3.13 14.49
N VAL A 474 5.68 3.64 15.44
CA VAL A 474 5.21 3.95 16.78
C VAL A 474 4.18 5.07 16.78
N LEU A 475 4.44 6.20 16.12
CA LEU A 475 3.51 7.32 16.05
C LEU A 475 2.22 6.96 15.33
N ASN A 476 2.31 6.19 14.23
CA ASN A 476 1.15 5.70 13.50
C ASN A 476 0.25 4.81 14.38
N ASN A 477 0.83 3.82 15.05
CA ASN A 477 0.08 2.91 15.93
C ASN A 477 -0.47 3.64 17.16
N LEU A 478 0.28 4.58 17.74
CA LEU A 478 -0.21 5.40 18.85
C LEU A 478 -1.38 6.28 18.40
N GLY A 479 -1.31 6.89 17.21
CA GLY A 479 -2.40 7.66 16.63
C GLY A 479 -3.67 6.82 16.40
N ILE A 480 -3.52 5.59 15.89
CA ILE A 480 -4.62 4.63 15.77
C ILE A 480 -5.20 4.28 17.14
N SER A 481 -4.36 3.98 18.14
CA SER A 481 -4.81 3.64 19.48
C SER A 481 -5.53 4.80 20.19
N TYR A 482 -5.10 6.04 19.99
CA TYR A 482 -5.84 7.22 20.47
C TYR A 482 -7.21 7.34 19.80
N ARG A 483 -7.29 7.12 18.48
CA ARG A 483 -8.57 7.13 17.74
C ARG A 483 -9.52 6.08 18.28
N ASP A 484 -9.03 4.87 18.49
CA ASP A 484 -9.86 3.76 18.96
C ASP A 484 -10.37 3.99 20.38
N ASN A 485 -9.62 4.73 21.22
CA ASN A 485 -10.08 5.18 22.54
C ASN A 485 -10.92 6.48 22.50
N GLY A 486 -11.25 7.00 21.31
CA GLY A 486 -12.08 8.18 21.12
C GLY A 486 -11.37 9.54 21.29
N ASP A 487 -10.06 9.55 21.57
CA ASP A 487 -9.25 10.78 21.67
C ASP A 487 -8.76 11.20 20.28
N ILE A 488 -9.69 11.71 19.47
CA ILE A 488 -9.40 12.13 18.10
C ILE A 488 -8.35 13.26 18.02
N PRO A 489 -8.30 14.27 18.93
CA PRO A 489 -7.26 15.30 18.89
C PRO A 489 -5.84 14.73 19.00
N ASN A 490 -5.57 13.86 19.97
CA ASN A 490 -4.25 13.22 20.08
C ASN A 490 -3.99 12.22 18.95
N ALA A 491 -5.03 11.56 18.44
CA ALA A 491 -4.92 10.71 17.26
C ALA A 491 -4.38 11.49 16.05
N VAL A 492 -5.04 12.61 15.70
CA VAL A 492 -4.66 13.47 14.58
C VAL A 492 -3.23 13.99 14.76
N LYS A 493 -2.87 14.48 15.96
CA LYS A 493 -1.53 14.99 16.25
C LYS A 493 -0.43 13.94 15.98
N ASN A 494 -0.64 12.70 16.41
CA ASN A 494 0.34 11.63 16.21
C ASN A 494 0.46 11.22 14.74
N ILE A 495 -0.67 11.13 14.01
CA ILE A 495 -0.63 10.83 12.57
C ILE A 495 0.00 11.98 11.79
N GLU A 496 -0.20 13.24 12.17
CA GLU A 496 0.47 14.40 11.55
C GLU A 496 2.00 14.38 11.79
N SER A 497 2.44 13.97 12.98
CA SER A 497 3.87 13.76 13.27
C SER A 497 4.46 12.60 12.44
N ALA A 498 3.71 11.50 12.28
CA ALA A 498 4.10 10.40 11.39
C ALA A 498 4.16 10.85 9.92
N LEU A 499 3.20 11.67 9.47
CA LEU A 499 3.16 12.27 8.14
C LEU A 499 4.37 13.18 7.89
N GLU A 500 4.79 13.95 8.89
CA GLU A 500 5.99 14.79 8.79
C GLU A 500 7.26 13.94 8.60
N ILE A 501 7.37 12.81 9.31
CA ILE A 501 8.47 11.86 9.10
C ILE A 501 8.45 11.32 7.67
N ALA A 502 7.30 10.84 7.20
CA ALA A 502 7.14 10.32 5.83
C ALA A 502 7.51 11.38 4.77
N ALA A 503 7.08 12.63 4.97
CA ALA A 503 7.43 13.73 4.08
C ALA A 503 8.94 14.06 4.10
N LYS A 504 9.58 14.01 5.28
CA LYS A 504 11.02 14.23 5.43
C LYS A 504 11.87 13.12 4.79
N THR A 505 11.42 11.87 4.88
CA THR A 505 12.13 10.73 4.26
C THR A 505 11.83 10.62 2.76
N GLY A 506 10.69 11.14 2.30
CA GLY A 506 10.24 10.97 0.93
C GLY A 506 9.40 9.75 0.68
N ASP A 507 8.98 9.09 1.75
CA ASP A 507 8.26 7.83 1.72
C ASP A 507 6.79 8.10 1.35
N LEU A 508 6.49 8.00 0.06
CA LEU A 508 5.17 8.29 -0.50
C LEU A 508 4.12 7.31 0.02
N SER A 509 4.49 6.06 0.22
CA SER A 509 3.66 5.01 0.79
C SER A 509 3.17 5.33 2.19
N ARG A 510 4.11 5.59 3.11
CA ARG A 510 3.81 6.00 4.49
C ARG A 510 3.04 7.31 4.52
N LYS A 511 3.34 8.23 3.59
CA LYS A 511 2.57 9.46 3.41
C LYS A 511 1.10 9.12 3.06
N SER A 512 0.86 8.25 2.09
CA SER A 512 -0.49 7.81 1.72
C SER A 512 -1.23 7.17 2.88
N LEU A 513 -0.57 6.25 3.62
CA LEU A 513 -1.12 5.63 4.82
C LEU A 513 -1.57 6.66 5.87
N CYS A 514 -0.73 7.66 6.15
CA CYS A 514 -1.08 8.74 7.06
C CYS A 514 -2.28 9.55 6.58
N LEU A 515 -2.33 9.90 5.30
CA LEU A 515 -3.45 10.65 4.71
C LEU A 515 -4.75 9.85 4.79
N SER A 516 -4.71 8.54 4.52
CA SER A 516 -5.85 7.64 4.67
C SER A 516 -6.33 7.54 6.12
N ASN A 517 -5.41 7.47 7.09
CA ASN A 517 -5.74 7.51 8.51
C ASN A 517 -6.38 8.84 8.92
N LEU A 518 -5.84 9.98 8.46
CA LEU A 518 -6.41 11.30 8.69
C LEU A 518 -7.80 11.42 8.06
N ALA A 519 -8.01 10.88 6.86
CA ALA A 519 -9.32 10.87 6.21
C ALA A 519 -10.36 10.16 7.07
N GLY A 520 -10.05 8.98 7.61
CA GLY A 520 -10.92 8.25 8.54
C GLY A 520 -11.21 9.04 9.82
N MET A 521 -10.21 9.71 10.39
CA MET A 521 -10.38 10.55 11.59
C MET A 521 -11.22 11.80 11.32
N LYS A 522 -11.07 12.47 10.17
CA LYS A 522 -11.92 13.59 9.79
C LYS A 522 -13.35 13.13 9.51
N LEU A 523 -13.53 11.95 8.92
CA LEU A 523 -14.84 11.36 8.72
C LEU A 523 -15.55 11.08 10.05
N SER A 524 -14.84 10.53 11.05
CA SER A 524 -15.44 10.30 12.39
C SER A 524 -15.82 11.59 13.12
N GLN A 525 -15.15 12.71 12.82
CA GLN A 525 -15.53 14.06 13.27
C GLN A 525 -16.73 14.65 12.49
N GLY A 526 -17.25 13.96 11.47
CA GLY A 526 -18.30 14.46 10.59
C GLY A 526 -17.81 15.49 9.56
N LEU A 527 -16.50 15.70 9.45
CA LEU A 527 -15.87 16.65 8.54
C LEU A 527 -15.68 16.02 7.15
N LEU A 528 -16.78 15.90 6.40
CA LEU A 528 -16.81 15.20 5.11
C LEU A 528 -15.83 15.78 4.06
N LYS A 529 -15.72 17.10 3.97
CA LYS A 529 -14.88 17.76 2.97
C LYS A 529 -13.38 17.54 3.25
N PRO A 530 -12.85 17.83 4.46
CA PRO A 530 -11.47 17.46 4.81
C PRO A 530 -11.18 15.96 4.66
N ALA A 531 -12.13 15.09 5.04
CA ALA A 531 -11.97 13.65 4.86
C ALA A 531 -11.77 13.27 3.38
N LEU A 532 -12.60 13.83 2.50
CA LEU A 532 -12.50 13.60 1.06
C LEU A 532 -11.20 14.16 0.47
N ASP A 533 -10.75 15.33 0.93
CA ASP A 533 -9.51 15.95 0.43
C ASP A 533 -8.29 15.07 0.78
N TYR A 534 -8.18 14.60 2.03
CA TYR A 534 -7.11 13.67 2.44
C TYR A 534 -7.17 12.35 1.68
N ALA A 535 -8.35 11.71 1.58
CA ALA A 535 -8.50 10.45 0.87
C ALA A 535 -8.20 10.59 -0.64
N SER A 536 -8.54 11.74 -1.23
CA SER A 536 -8.23 12.02 -2.63
C SER A 536 -6.73 12.26 -2.87
N GLU A 537 -6.01 12.86 -1.92
CA GLU A 537 -4.55 12.98 -1.99
C GLU A 537 -3.88 11.61 -1.85
N ALA A 538 -4.32 10.79 -0.87
CA ALA A 538 -3.86 9.42 -0.73
C ALA A 538 -4.06 8.62 -2.03
N LEU A 539 -5.25 8.70 -2.64
CA LEU A 539 -5.55 7.96 -3.86
C LEU A 539 -4.63 8.36 -5.02
N LYS A 540 -4.30 9.65 -5.16
CA LYS A 540 -3.37 10.13 -6.19
C LYS A 540 -1.96 9.56 -5.97
N ILE A 541 -1.54 9.43 -4.72
CA ILE A 541 -0.25 8.83 -4.38
C ILE A 541 -0.30 7.32 -4.69
N ASP A 542 -1.35 6.63 -4.26
CA ASP A 542 -1.52 5.20 -4.53
C ASP A 542 -1.54 4.90 -6.03
N GLU A 543 -2.19 5.75 -6.84
CA GLU A 543 -2.21 5.67 -8.31
C GLU A 543 -0.84 5.95 -8.95
N LEU A 544 -0.11 6.93 -8.40
CA LEU A 544 1.25 7.26 -8.84
C LEU A 544 2.19 6.09 -8.61
N LEU A 545 2.09 5.50 -7.42
CA LEU A 545 2.81 4.29 -7.06
C LEU A 545 2.28 3.10 -7.90
N GLY A 546 1.00 3.03 -8.20
CA GLY A 546 0.41 1.79 -8.70
C GLY A 546 0.36 0.72 -7.60
N ASP A 547 0.29 1.14 -6.33
CA ASP A 547 0.00 0.25 -5.21
C ASP A 547 -1.50 -0.07 -5.22
N LEU A 548 -1.84 -1.18 -5.87
CA LEU A 548 -3.21 -1.63 -6.01
C LEU A 548 -3.86 -2.00 -4.66
N ASN A 549 -3.10 -2.39 -3.63
CA ASN A 549 -3.64 -2.70 -2.30
C ASN A 549 -4.07 -1.44 -1.57
N SER A 550 -3.20 -0.43 -1.51
CA SER A 550 -3.55 0.87 -0.91
C SER A 550 -4.63 1.57 -1.72
N MET A 551 -4.59 1.52 -3.05
CA MET A 551 -5.67 2.02 -3.91
C MET A 551 -7.03 1.41 -3.54
N CYS A 552 -7.13 0.08 -3.35
CA CYS A 552 -8.38 -0.55 -2.91
C CYS A 552 -8.88 0.04 -1.59
N SER A 553 -7.99 0.17 -0.60
CA SER A 553 -8.30 0.67 0.74
C SER A 553 -8.75 2.14 0.70
N THR A 554 -8.08 2.97 -0.09
CA THR A 554 -8.39 4.40 -0.23
C THR A 554 -9.69 4.60 -1.02
N LEU A 555 -9.92 3.85 -2.10
CA LEU A 555 -11.18 3.88 -2.84
C LEU A 555 -12.36 3.45 -1.96
N ASN A 556 -12.18 2.41 -1.14
CA ASN A 556 -13.17 2.01 -0.13
C ASN A 556 -13.45 3.15 0.86
N SER A 557 -12.41 3.83 1.35
CA SER A 557 -12.54 4.97 2.26
C SER A 557 -13.31 6.12 1.62
N ILE A 558 -13.03 6.47 0.37
CA ILE A 558 -13.80 7.47 -0.38
C ILE A 558 -15.26 7.04 -0.55
N GLY A 559 -15.49 5.76 -0.89
CA GLY A 559 -16.82 5.17 -0.94
C GLY A 559 -17.58 5.37 0.37
N ASN A 560 -16.96 5.08 1.50
CA ASN A 560 -17.54 5.27 2.84
C ASN A 560 -17.82 6.74 3.19
N ILE A 561 -16.97 7.67 2.75
CA ILE A 561 -17.22 9.12 2.89
C ILE A 561 -18.51 9.49 2.13
N PHE A 562 -18.68 9.02 0.89
CA PHE A 562 -19.88 9.28 0.11
C PHE A 562 -21.13 8.57 0.65
N ILE A 563 -21.00 7.37 1.22
CA ILE A 563 -22.08 6.69 1.95
C ILE A 563 -22.55 7.57 3.11
N THR A 564 -21.61 8.06 3.92
CA THR A 564 -21.91 8.94 5.06
C THR A 564 -22.55 10.25 4.61
N ALA A 565 -22.13 10.79 3.45
CA ALA A 565 -22.73 11.97 2.84
C ALA A 565 -24.12 11.70 2.20
N GLY A 566 -24.58 10.44 2.16
CA GLY A 566 -25.83 10.04 1.49
C GLY A 566 -25.76 10.02 -0.04
N ASN A 567 -24.58 10.23 -0.63
CA ASN A 567 -24.38 10.19 -2.08
C ASN A 567 -24.04 8.77 -2.56
N TYR A 568 -25.07 7.93 -2.60
CA TYR A 568 -24.92 6.52 -2.97
C TYR A 568 -24.46 6.28 -4.41
N THR A 569 -24.69 7.23 -5.32
CA THR A 569 -24.26 7.10 -6.73
C THR A 569 -22.73 7.21 -6.83
N GLN A 570 -22.14 8.23 -6.23
CA GLN A 570 -20.66 8.36 -6.21
C GLN A 570 -20.03 7.25 -5.37
N ALA A 571 -20.63 6.89 -4.24
CA ALA A 571 -20.14 5.78 -3.43
C ALA A 571 -20.03 4.47 -4.23
N LEU A 572 -21.04 4.12 -5.03
CA LEU A 572 -21.00 2.94 -5.91
C LEU A 572 -19.87 3.03 -6.94
N GLN A 573 -19.65 4.19 -7.56
CA GLN A 573 -18.57 4.35 -8.56
C GLN A 573 -17.19 4.03 -7.96
N TYR A 574 -16.89 4.55 -6.77
CA TYR A 574 -15.62 4.30 -6.09
C TYR A 574 -15.49 2.86 -5.59
N LEU A 575 -16.55 2.29 -5.02
CA LEU A 575 -16.53 0.90 -4.53
C LEU A 575 -16.45 -0.13 -5.66
N GLU A 576 -17.12 0.09 -6.79
CA GLU A 576 -16.99 -0.79 -7.96
C GLU A 576 -15.58 -0.72 -8.54
N ARG A 577 -14.97 0.47 -8.59
CA ARG A 577 -13.55 0.62 -8.97
C ARG A 577 -12.63 -0.13 -8.01
N ALA A 578 -12.87 -0.04 -6.70
CA ALA A 578 -12.12 -0.81 -5.71
C ALA A 578 -12.30 -2.32 -5.92
N TYR A 579 -13.52 -2.76 -6.21
CA TYR A 579 -13.86 -4.18 -6.40
C TYR A 579 -13.19 -4.76 -7.65
N GLN A 580 -13.15 -4.00 -8.76
CA GLN A 580 -12.38 -4.39 -9.94
C GLN A 580 -10.87 -4.43 -9.66
N THR A 581 -10.39 -3.55 -8.79
CA THR A 581 -8.98 -3.55 -8.39
C THR A 581 -8.65 -4.77 -7.53
N SER A 582 -9.53 -5.15 -6.60
CA SER A 582 -9.35 -6.34 -5.75
C SER A 582 -9.30 -7.64 -6.56
N ILE A 583 -10.04 -7.72 -7.67
CA ILE A 583 -9.94 -8.84 -8.63
C ILE A 583 -8.55 -8.89 -9.27
N LYS A 584 -7.99 -7.75 -9.68
CA LYS A 584 -6.66 -7.69 -10.33
C LYS A 584 -5.54 -8.16 -9.41
N ILE A 585 -5.61 -7.84 -8.12
CA ILE A 585 -4.64 -8.29 -7.10
C ILE A 585 -4.97 -9.68 -6.53
N GLN A 586 -6.06 -10.31 -6.98
CA GLN A 586 -6.52 -11.61 -6.48
C GLN A 586 -6.73 -11.65 -4.95
N ASN A 587 -7.03 -10.51 -4.34
CA ASN A 587 -7.23 -10.40 -2.90
C ASN A 587 -8.70 -10.66 -2.56
N LEU A 588 -8.98 -11.88 -2.11
CA LEU A 588 -10.34 -12.33 -1.79
C LEU A 588 -10.91 -11.67 -0.53
N ASP A 589 -10.08 -11.36 0.47
CA ASP A 589 -10.51 -10.64 1.69
C ASP A 589 -11.10 -9.27 1.33
N VAL A 590 -10.33 -8.48 0.57
CA VAL A 590 -10.75 -7.14 0.14
C VAL A 590 -11.95 -7.22 -0.80
N LYS A 591 -11.99 -8.22 -1.69
CA LYS A 591 -13.15 -8.44 -2.57
C LYS A 591 -14.42 -8.71 -1.77
N SER A 592 -14.35 -9.55 -0.74
CA SER A 592 -15.48 -9.86 0.14
C SER A 592 -15.98 -8.62 0.88
N LEU A 593 -15.06 -7.85 1.47
CA LEU A 593 -15.37 -6.59 2.15
C LEU A 593 -16.10 -5.60 1.22
N LEU A 594 -15.60 -5.43 -0.01
CA LEU A 594 -16.16 -4.50 -1.00
C LEU A 594 -17.54 -4.94 -1.50
N ALA A 595 -17.73 -6.24 -1.75
CA ALA A 595 -19.06 -6.79 -2.08
C ALA A 595 -20.06 -6.49 -0.96
N ASN A 596 -19.65 -6.66 0.30
CA ASN A 596 -20.48 -6.31 1.45
C ASN A 596 -20.81 -4.80 1.50
N SER A 597 -19.83 -3.92 1.30
CA SER A 597 -20.05 -2.45 1.26
C SER A 597 -21.01 -2.03 0.15
N ILE A 598 -20.90 -2.64 -1.03
CA ILE A 598 -21.83 -2.42 -2.15
C ILE A 598 -23.24 -2.90 -1.77
N GLY A 599 -23.35 -4.07 -1.12
CA GLY A 599 -24.61 -4.59 -0.57
C GLY A 599 -25.29 -3.61 0.39
N VAL A 600 -24.52 -2.97 1.29
CA VAL A 600 -25.02 -1.92 2.20
C VAL A 600 -25.62 -0.75 1.43
N ILE A 601 -25.00 -0.31 0.34
CA ILE A 601 -25.56 0.75 -0.49
C ILE A 601 -26.88 0.31 -1.13
N TYR A 602 -26.95 -0.89 -1.71
CA TYR A 602 -28.19 -1.39 -2.32
C TYR A 602 -29.31 -1.50 -1.29
N TYR A 603 -29.00 -1.95 -0.07
CA TYR A 603 -29.94 -2.01 1.03
C TYR A 603 -30.49 -0.62 1.38
N ASN A 604 -29.61 0.38 1.54
CA ASN A 604 -30.00 1.75 1.86
C ASN A 604 -30.80 2.43 0.74
N ARG A 605 -30.57 2.03 -0.52
CA ARG A 605 -31.38 2.48 -1.69
C ARG A 605 -32.70 1.71 -1.85
N GLY A 606 -33.00 0.76 -0.97
CA GLY A 606 -34.21 -0.08 -1.04
C GLY A 606 -34.16 -1.16 -2.13
N LYS A 607 -33.02 -1.35 -2.81
CA LYS A 607 -32.82 -2.42 -3.80
C LYS A 607 -32.46 -3.73 -3.09
N LEU A 608 -33.41 -4.26 -2.33
CA LEU A 608 -33.19 -5.34 -1.37
C LEU A 608 -32.64 -6.62 -2.02
N ASP A 609 -33.09 -6.98 -3.22
CA ASP A 609 -32.69 -8.23 -3.87
C ASP A 609 -31.23 -8.16 -4.38
N LEU A 610 -30.80 -7.01 -4.92
CA LEU A 610 -29.38 -6.77 -5.26
C LEU A 610 -28.48 -6.72 -4.02
N ALA A 611 -29.00 -6.20 -2.90
CA ALA A 611 -28.28 -6.22 -1.64
C ALA A 611 -28.05 -7.66 -1.16
N LEU A 612 -29.09 -8.50 -1.24
CA LEU A 612 -29.01 -9.92 -0.89
C LEU A 612 -28.00 -10.67 -1.76
N GLU A 613 -27.99 -10.42 -3.08
CA GLU A 613 -27.00 -11.01 -4.00
C GLU A 613 -25.57 -10.69 -3.53
N LYS A 614 -25.27 -9.41 -3.28
CA LYS A 614 -23.94 -8.97 -2.85
C LYS A 614 -23.55 -9.45 -1.45
N TYR A 615 -24.49 -9.53 -0.52
CA TYR A 615 -24.22 -10.13 0.79
C TYR A 615 -23.93 -11.63 0.71
N ASN A 616 -24.63 -12.38 -0.15
CA ASN A 616 -24.33 -13.81 -0.37
C ASN A 616 -22.98 -14.00 -1.06
N GLU A 617 -22.64 -13.15 -2.02
CA GLU A 617 -21.32 -13.16 -2.66
C GLU A 617 -20.21 -12.98 -1.61
N ALA A 618 -20.29 -11.94 -0.78
CA ALA A 618 -19.33 -11.71 0.30
C ALA A 618 -19.28 -12.89 1.29
N LEU A 619 -20.44 -13.41 1.70
CA LEU A 619 -20.51 -14.55 2.62
C LEU A 619 -19.85 -15.81 2.03
N ASN A 620 -20.06 -16.11 0.76
CA ASN A 620 -19.45 -17.28 0.12
C ASN A 620 -17.93 -17.12 0.02
N ILE A 621 -17.43 -15.96 -0.43
CA ILE A 621 -15.99 -15.68 -0.47
C ILE A 621 -15.37 -15.82 0.94
N SER A 622 -16.03 -15.27 1.97
CA SER A 622 -15.55 -15.38 3.35
C SER A 622 -15.55 -16.81 3.90
N LYS A 623 -16.38 -17.70 3.37
CA LYS A 623 -16.34 -19.14 3.70
C LYS A 623 -15.15 -19.82 3.03
N ASP A 624 -14.92 -19.51 1.75
CA ASP A 624 -13.85 -20.09 0.97
C ASP A 624 -12.47 -19.77 1.56
N ILE A 625 -12.29 -18.55 2.08
CA ILE A 625 -11.03 -18.10 2.72
C ILE A 625 -11.00 -18.28 4.24
N GLY A 626 -12.07 -18.78 4.85
CA GLY A 626 -12.13 -19.01 6.31
C GLY A 626 -12.25 -17.74 7.18
N ASP A 627 -12.59 -16.57 6.62
CA ASP A 627 -12.80 -15.34 7.39
C ASP A 627 -14.12 -15.39 8.19
N LEU A 628 -14.01 -15.85 9.44
CA LEU A 628 -15.14 -15.98 10.36
C LEU A 628 -15.78 -14.62 10.73
N SER A 629 -15.00 -13.53 10.76
CA SER A 629 -15.52 -12.20 11.11
C SER A 629 -16.42 -11.66 10.00
N MET A 630 -16.00 -11.81 8.74
CA MET A 630 -16.80 -11.42 7.58
C MET A 630 -18.01 -12.35 7.39
N GLN A 631 -17.89 -13.64 7.70
CA GLN A 631 -19.04 -14.55 7.73
C GLN A 631 -20.10 -14.06 8.74
N ALA A 632 -19.69 -13.68 9.96
CA ALA A 632 -20.60 -13.15 10.97
C ALA A 632 -21.28 -11.86 10.48
N THR A 633 -20.55 -10.99 9.77
CA THR A 633 -21.09 -9.78 9.15
C THR A 633 -22.11 -10.10 8.05
N GLY A 634 -21.80 -11.06 7.18
CA GLY A 634 -22.71 -11.55 6.14
C GLY A 634 -24.03 -12.06 6.72
N PHE A 635 -23.98 -12.93 7.74
CA PHE A 635 -25.18 -13.41 8.43
C PHE A 635 -26.02 -12.27 9.02
N ASN A 636 -25.40 -11.29 9.67
CA ASN A 636 -26.12 -10.13 10.21
C ASN A 636 -26.80 -9.32 9.09
N ASN A 637 -26.11 -9.04 7.99
CA ASN A 637 -26.63 -8.21 6.92
C ASN A 637 -27.76 -8.91 6.13
N ILE A 638 -27.64 -10.22 5.92
CA ILE A 638 -28.73 -11.04 5.37
C ILE A 638 -29.91 -11.11 6.37
N GLY A 639 -29.65 -11.18 7.68
CA GLY A 639 -30.67 -11.08 8.71
C GLY A 639 -31.45 -9.76 8.65
N MET A 640 -30.75 -8.64 8.41
CA MET A 640 -31.38 -7.33 8.18
C MET A 640 -32.27 -7.29 6.94
N TYR A 641 -31.91 -8.02 5.87
CA TYR A 641 -32.75 -8.20 4.69
C TYR A 641 -34.06 -8.93 5.04
N TYR A 642 -34.00 -10.08 5.73
CA TYR A 642 -35.20 -10.83 6.11
C TYR A 642 -36.07 -10.07 7.11
N ARG A 643 -35.46 -9.31 8.02
CA ARG A 643 -36.18 -8.39 8.91
C ARG A 643 -37.00 -7.36 8.14
N LYS A 644 -36.45 -6.76 7.08
CA LYS A 644 -37.18 -5.81 6.22
C LYS A 644 -38.31 -6.46 5.43
N LYS A 645 -38.12 -7.72 4.99
CA LYS A 645 -39.19 -8.52 4.37
C LYS A 645 -40.22 -9.07 5.38
N ARG A 646 -40.03 -8.79 6.68
CA ARG A 646 -40.85 -9.25 7.81
C ARG A 646 -40.84 -10.77 8.02
N ASP A 647 -39.84 -11.48 7.49
CA ASP A 647 -39.55 -12.85 7.85
C ASP A 647 -38.71 -12.87 9.13
N PHE A 648 -39.40 -12.69 10.26
CA PHE A 648 -38.75 -12.57 11.56
C PHE A 648 -38.10 -13.88 12.03
N ASN A 649 -38.58 -15.04 11.56
CA ASN A 649 -38.00 -16.34 11.93
C ASN A 649 -36.63 -16.51 11.29
N LYS A 650 -36.51 -16.28 9.99
CA LYS A 650 -35.23 -16.38 9.29
C LYS A 650 -34.24 -15.30 9.74
N ALA A 651 -34.72 -14.08 9.98
CA ALA A 651 -33.89 -13.02 10.54
C ALA A 651 -33.32 -13.40 11.92
N PHE A 652 -34.13 -13.98 12.79
CA PHE A 652 -33.72 -14.43 14.12
C PHE A 652 -32.62 -15.50 14.06
N GLU A 653 -32.79 -16.50 13.20
CA GLU A 653 -31.79 -17.57 12.98
C GLU A 653 -30.44 -16.98 12.54
N LEU A 654 -30.45 -16.10 11.54
CA LEU A 654 -29.25 -15.47 10.99
C LEU A 654 -28.56 -14.56 12.00
N PHE A 655 -29.31 -13.79 12.81
CA PHE A 655 -28.71 -13.01 13.89
C PHE A 655 -28.08 -13.90 14.96
N ASN A 656 -28.68 -15.05 15.30
CA ASN A 656 -28.06 -16.00 16.23
C ASN A 656 -26.78 -16.62 15.68
N GLN A 657 -26.75 -17.00 14.39
CA GLN A 657 -25.54 -17.49 13.74
C GLN A 657 -24.42 -16.44 13.77
N SER A 658 -24.77 -15.18 13.48
CA SER A 658 -23.85 -14.05 13.57
C SER A 658 -23.29 -13.86 14.98
N ILE A 659 -24.14 -13.83 16.01
CA ILE A 659 -23.74 -13.67 17.42
C ILE A 659 -22.83 -14.83 17.85
N ALA A 660 -23.26 -16.07 17.63
CA ALA A 660 -22.51 -17.26 18.04
C ALA A 660 -21.11 -17.31 17.42
N LEU A 661 -20.99 -16.94 16.14
CA LEU A 661 -19.69 -16.89 15.46
C LEU A 661 -18.79 -15.80 16.03
N THR A 662 -19.35 -14.63 16.32
CA THR A 662 -18.65 -13.49 16.93
C THR A 662 -18.12 -13.82 18.33
N GLU A 663 -18.93 -14.48 19.14
CA GLU A 663 -18.56 -14.90 20.49
C GLU A 663 -17.46 -15.97 20.45
N LYS A 664 -17.55 -16.91 19.50
CA LYS A 664 -16.53 -17.94 19.28
C LYS A 664 -15.16 -17.36 18.96
N ILE A 665 -15.09 -16.31 18.16
CA ILE A 665 -13.82 -15.64 17.78
C ILE A 665 -13.33 -14.62 18.83
N GLY A 666 -14.12 -14.37 19.88
CA GLY A 666 -13.76 -13.42 20.94
C GLY A 666 -13.79 -11.94 20.53
N GLU A 667 -14.38 -11.62 19.38
CA GLU A 667 -14.53 -10.23 18.92
C GLU A 667 -15.66 -9.54 19.68
N LYS A 668 -15.40 -8.35 20.22
CA LYS A 668 -16.45 -7.52 20.83
C LYS A 668 -17.01 -6.49 19.85
N THR A 669 -16.21 -6.09 18.88
CA THR A 669 -16.61 -5.12 17.85
C THR A 669 -17.84 -5.63 17.08
N ASN A 670 -18.83 -4.77 16.87
CA ASN A 670 -20.15 -5.08 16.27
C ASN A 670 -21.02 -6.10 17.02
N LEU A 671 -20.55 -6.73 18.11
CA LEU A 671 -21.37 -7.66 18.89
C LEU A 671 -22.58 -6.97 19.51
N GLY A 672 -22.41 -5.74 20.03
CA GLY A 672 -23.52 -4.93 20.53
C GLY A 672 -24.58 -4.64 19.46
N VAL A 673 -24.16 -4.31 18.24
CA VAL A 673 -25.06 -4.13 17.08
C VAL A 673 -25.82 -5.42 16.75
N ARG A 674 -25.13 -6.57 16.75
CA ARG A 674 -25.74 -7.89 16.47
C ARG A 674 -26.81 -8.25 17.51
N TYR A 675 -26.52 -8.06 18.80
CA TYR A 675 -27.50 -8.20 19.89
C TYR A 675 -28.68 -7.23 19.73
N GLY A 676 -28.43 -5.96 19.43
CA GLY A 676 -29.49 -4.98 19.20
C GLY A 676 -30.38 -5.31 17.99
N ASN A 677 -29.80 -5.90 16.94
CA ASN A 677 -30.57 -6.37 15.78
C ASN A 677 -31.48 -7.54 16.15
N ARG A 678 -31.01 -8.49 16.96
CA ARG A 678 -31.85 -9.58 17.48
C ARG A 678 -32.93 -9.06 18.43
N ALA A 679 -32.60 -8.11 19.31
CA ALA A 679 -33.56 -7.44 20.18
C ALA A 679 -34.71 -6.81 19.39
N SER A 680 -34.41 -6.19 18.24
CA SER A 680 -35.45 -5.62 17.36
C SER A 680 -36.42 -6.67 16.79
N ILE A 681 -36.00 -7.94 16.70
CA ILE A 681 -36.89 -9.05 16.32
C ILE A 681 -37.80 -9.43 17.49
N TYR A 682 -37.28 -9.47 18.71
CA TYR A 682 -38.11 -9.66 19.91
C TYR A 682 -39.14 -8.53 20.06
N GLU A 683 -38.74 -7.28 19.84
CA GLU A 683 -39.65 -6.13 19.84
C GLU A 683 -40.74 -6.27 18.76
N ALA A 684 -40.38 -6.64 17.53
CA ALA A 684 -41.34 -6.87 16.45
C ALA A 684 -42.35 -8.00 16.76
N ARG A 685 -41.94 -8.97 17.59
CA ARG A 685 -42.78 -10.06 18.11
C ARG A 685 -43.53 -9.70 19.41
N ARG A 686 -43.37 -8.47 19.92
CA ARG A 686 -43.89 -7.99 21.21
C ARG A 686 -43.34 -8.74 22.43
N GLU A 687 -42.18 -9.36 22.30
CA GLU A 687 -41.44 -10.01 23.39
C GLU A 687 -40.53 -8.99 24.10
N PHE A 688 -41.15 -7.92 24.63
CA PHE A 688 -40.44 -6.72 25.08
C PHE A 688 -39.38 -6.96 26.18
N GLU A 689 -39.62 -7.87 27.12
CA GLU A 689 -38.62 -8.17 28.17
C GLU A 689 -37.36 -8.85 27.61
N LYS A 690 -37.51 -9.74 26.62
CA LYS A 690 -36.36 -10.34 25.93
C LYS A 690 -35.60 -9.32 25.09
N ALA A 691 -36.33 -8.40 24.45
CA ALA A 691 -35.72 -7.28 23.73
C ALA A 691 -34.90 -6.40 24.71
N LEU A 692 -35.45 -6.11 25.89
CA LEU A 692 -34.77 -5.33 26.91
C LEU A 692 -33.50 -6.02 27.44
N GLU A 693 -33.53 -7.34 27.62
CA GLU A 693 -32.36 -8.14 28.00
C GLU A 693 -31.24 -8.01 26.95
N ASP A 694 -31.54 -8.23 25.67
CA ASP A 694 -30.57 -8.14 24.60
C ASP A 694 -30.04 -6.70 24.40
N TYR A 695 -30.90 -5.69 24.49
CA TYR A 695 -30.46 -4.29 24.43
C TYR A 695 -29.56 -3.90 25.61
N LYS A 696 -29.81 -4.44 26.82
CA LYS A 696 -28.92 -4.24 27.98
C LYS A 696 -27.57 -4.94 27.81
N LYS A 697 -27.55 -6.15 27.23
CA LYS A 697 -26.30 -6.83 26.84
C LYS A 697 -25.54 -6.00 25.82
N ALA A 698 -26.22 -5.53 24.77
CA ALA A 698 -25.64 -4.65 23.76
C ALA A 698 -25.07 -3.37 24.40
N LEU A 699 -25.82 -2.71 25.28
CA LEU A 699 -25.36 -1.52 26.00
C LEU A 699 -24.07 -1.78 26.78
N SER A 700 -24.01 -2.87 27.55
CA SER A 700 -22.82 -3.26 28.32
C SER A 700 -21.60 -3.47 27.41
N ILE A 701 -21.80 -4.11 26.25
CA ILE A 701 -20.74 -4.31 25.26
C ILE A 701 -20.26 -2.96 24.71
N GLU A 702 -21.15 -2.09 24.25
CA GLU A 702 -20.78 -0.77 23.70
C GLU A 702 -20.09 0.10 24.75
N GLN A 703 -20.51 0.04 26.02
CA GLN A 703 -19.83 0.70 27.14
C GLN A 703 -18.42 0.17 27.34
N SER A 704 -18.23 -1.16 27.30
CA SER A 704 -16.91 -1.78 27.45
C SER A 704 -15.95 -1.42 26.31
N LEU A 705 -16.48 -1.10 25.13
CA LEU A 705 -15.73 -0.64 23.96
C LEU A 705 -15.48 0.87 23.95
N GLY A 706 -16.07 1.63 24.88
CA GLY A 706 -16.03 3.10 24.85
C GLY A 706 -16.79 3.70 23.66
N ASN A 707 -17.62 2.93 22.95
CA ASN A 707 -18.35 3.39 21.77
C ASN A 707 -19.56 4.25 22.19
N LEU A 708 -19.32 5.53 22.49
CA LEU A 708 -20.36 6.46 22.94
C LEU A 708 -21.56 6.55 21.97
N GLY A 709 -21.31 6.47 20.65
CA GLY A 709 -22.39 6.44 19.65
C GLY A 709 -23.26 5.19 19.77
N GLY A 710 -22.63 4.03 19.95
CA GLY A 710 -23.30 2.76 20.24
C GLY A 710 -24.08 2.81 21.54
N VAL A 711 -23.48 3.33 22.62
CA VAL A 711 -24.11 3.52 23.93
C VAL A 711 -25.39 4.35 23.80
N ALA A 712 -25.33 5.50 23.13
CA ALA A 712 -26.49 6.36 22.92
C ALA A 712 -27.59 5.69 22.08
N SER A 713 -27.21 4.90 21.08
CA SER A 713 -28.14 4.10 20.27
C SER A 713 -28.86 3.05 21.13
N GLN A 714 -28.13 2.27 21.95
CA GLN A 714 -28.75 1.26 22.80
C GLN A 714 -29.62 1.90 23.90
N LEU A 715 -29.20 3.02 24.50
CA LEU A 715 -30.04 3.77 25.43
C LEU A 715 -31.35 4.24 24.77
N THR A 716 -31.29 4.67 23.51
CA THR A 716 -32.48 5.05 22.75
C THR A 716 -33.41 3.83 22.55
N ASN A 717 -32.87 2.68 22.17
CA ASN A 717 -33.67 1.46 21.98
C ASN A 717 -34.31 0.98 23.29
N ILE A 718 -33.54 0.96 24.39
CA ILE A 718 -34.04 0.64 25.74
C ILE A 718 -35.16 1.61 26.13
N GLY A 719 -34.97 2.92 25.89
CA GLY A 719 -36.00 3.93 26.13
C GLY A 719 -37.29 3.65 25.37
N GLY A 720 -37.20 3.29 24.09
CA GLY A 720 -38.34 2.90 23.26
C GLY A 720 -39.13 1.72 23.85
N VAL A 721 -38.44 0.61 24.10
CA VAL A 721 -39.05 -0.61 24.65
C VAL A 721 -39.62 -0.38 26.06
N SER A 722 -38.92 0.36 26.92
CA SER A 722 -39.43 0.76 28.23
C SER A 722 -40.71 1.60 28.11
N GLY A 723 -40.81 2.47 27.11
CA GLY A 723 -42.02 3.24 26.81
C GLY A 723 -43.19 2.35 26.42
N ASP A 724 -42.96 1.36 25.56
CA ASP A 724 -43.98 0.37 25.17
C ASP A 724 -44.46 -0.50 26.34
N LEU A 725 -43.60 -0.74 27.33
CA LEU A 725 -43.92 -1.40 28.59
C LEU A 725 -44.56 -0.47 29.64
N GLY A 726 -44.76 0.81 29.32
CA GLY A 726 -45.33 1.79 30.25
C GLY A 726 -44.36 2.35 31.30
N ARG A 727 -43.05 2.07 31.19
CA ARG A 727 -41.99 2.51 32.11
C ARG A 727 -41.47 3.90 31.72
N TYR A 728 -42.33 4.91 31.87
CA TYR A 728 -42.06 6.26 31.32
C TYR A 728 -40.92 7.02 32.01
N GLU A 729 -40.69 6.82 33.31
CA GLU A 729 -39.55 7.45 34.00
C GLU A 729 -38.21 6.87 33.52
N GLU A 730 -38.16 5.54 33.31
CA GLU A 730 -36.99 4.88 32.73
C GLU A 730 -36.75 5.37 31.30
N THR A 731 -37.82 5.55 30.53
CA THR A 731 -37.76 6.11 29.17
C THR A 731 -37.15 7.51 29.15
N LEU A 732 -37.63 8.42 30.01
CA LEU A 732 -37.10 9.78 30.12
C LEU A 732 -35.63 9.79 30.51
N LYS A 733 -35.22 8.93 31.45
CA LYS A 733 -33.83 8.79 31.86
C LYS A 733 -32.94 8.35 30.70
N ASN A 734 -33.32 7.27 30.01
CA ASN A 734 -32.51 6.70 28.93
C ASN A 734 -32.40 7.64 27.72
N TYR A 735 -33.52 8.25 27.28
CA TYR A 735 -33.47 9.25 26.20
C TYR A 735 -32.68 10.50 26.60
N GLY A 736 -32.78 10.96 27.85
CA GLY A 736 -31.99 12.09 28.34
C GLY A 736 -30.49 11.80 28.36
N GLN A 737 -30.09 10.60 28.79
CA GLN A 737 -28.69 10.17 28.73
C GLN A 737 -28.18 10.05 27.29
N ALA A 738 -28.98 9.47 26.38
CA ALA A 738 -28.65 9.38 24.96
C ALA A 738 -28.49 10.78 24.34
N LEU A 739 -29.38 11.73 24.65
CA LEU A 739 -29.30 13.11 24.18
C LEU A 739 -27.98 13.77 24.60
N ASN A 740 -27.62 13.69 25.89
CA ASN A 740 -26.38 14.28 26.40
C ASN A 740 -25.14 13.71 25.68
N ILE A 741 -25.10 12.38 25.48
CA ILE A 741 -24.02 11.75 24.72
C ILE A 741 -23.97 12.26 23.28
N MET A 742 -25.11 12.36 22.59
CA MET A 742 -25.18 12.87 21.22
C MET A 742 -24.77 14.35 21.13
N GLU A 743 -25.08 15.17 22.14
CA GLU A 743 -24.63 16.55 22.26
C GLU A 743 -23.10 16.63 22.40
N ASN A 744 -22.51 15.81 23.28
CA ASN A 744 -21.06 15.73 23.45
C ASN A 744 -20.33 15.26 22.19
N LEU A 745 -20.95 14.38 21.42
CA LEU A 745 -20.43 13.90 20.13
C LEU A 745 -20.67 14.90 18.98
N GLY A 746 -21.43 15.97 19.18
CA GLY A 746 -21.85 16.89 18.11
C GLY A 746 -22.74 16.23 17.04
N ASN A 747 -23.35 15.08 17.33
CA ASN A 747 -24.16 14.32 16.38
C ASN A 747 -25.55 14.97 16.21
N LYS A 748 -25.63 16.01 15.38
CA LYS A 748 -26.86 16.76 15.10
C LYS A 748 -28.08 15.86 14.74
N PRO A 749 -27.98 14.89 13.81
CA PRO A 749 -29.10 13.98 13.54
C PRO A 749 -29.55 13.19 14.78
N GLY A 750 -28.60 12.69 15.58
CA GLY A 750 -28.87 11.97 16.82
C GLY A 750 -29.57 12.83 17.88
N ILE A 751 -29.12 14.09 18.03
CA ILE A 751 -29.74 15.08 18.91
C ILE A 751 -31.21 15.29 18.52
N ALA A 752 -31.48 15.57 17.24
CA ALA A 752 -32.84 15.83 16.76
C ALA A 752 -33.78 14.62 16.97
N ASN A 753 -33.29 13.40 16.72
CA ASN A 753 -34.05 12.17 16.99
C ASN A 753 -34.37 12.01 18.48
N ALA A 754 -33.39 12.21 19.37
CA ALA A 754 -33.58 12.10 20.81
C ALA A 754 -34.57 13.15 21.35
N LEU A 755 -34.49 14.39 20.84
CA LEU A 755 -35.45 15.47 21.16
C LEU A 755 -36.87 15.11 20.73
N ASN A 756 -37.05 14.56 19.52
CA ASN A 756 -38.36 14.07 19.05
C ASN A 756 -38.93 12.98 19.96
N ASN A 757 -38.11 12.00 20.32
CA ASN A 757 -38.52 10.91 21.19
C ASN A 757 -38.90 11.41 22.58
N LEU A 758 -38.11 12.31 23.17
CA LEU A 758 -38.45 12.96 24.44
C LEU A 758 -39.75 13.75 24.35
N ALA A 759 -39.96 14.51 23.27
CA ALA A 759 -41.14 15.33 23.10
C ALA A 759 -42.43 14.50 23.10
N ILE A 760 -42.42 13.32 22.48
CA ILE A 760 -43.55 12.38 22.48
C ILE A 760 -43.88 11.95 23.92
N ILE A 761 -42.86 11.65 24.73
CA ILE A 761 -43.05 11.21 26.12
C ILE A 761 -43.55 12.34 27.02
N TYR A 762 -43.01 13.56 26.86
CA TYR A 762 -43.49 14.73 27.59
C TYR A 762 -44.95 15.07 27.25
N PHE A 763 -45.33 14.97 25.98
CA PHE A 763 -46.70 15.19 25.54
C PHE A 763 -47.67 14.12 26.08
N LYS A 764 -47.38 12.84 25.83
CA LYS A 764 -48.31 11.75 26.16
C LYS A 764 -48.44 11.50 27.65
N TYR A 765 -47.34 11.59 28.41
CA TYR A 765 -47.30 11.08 29.79
C TYR A 765 -47.17 12.18 30.84
N LYS A 766 -46.21 13.11 30.67
CA LYS A 766 -46.09 14.25 31.58
C LYS A 766 -47.17 15.31 31.36
N LYS A 767 -47.91 15.23 30.23
CA LYS A 767 -48.90 16.23 29.78
C LYS A 767 -48.31 17.65 29.73
N ASP A 768 -46.99 17.75 29.56
CA ASP A 768 -46.26 19.00 29.46
C ASP A 768 -46.16 19.39 27.99
N HIS A 769 -47.21 20.04 27.51
CA HIS A 769 -47.34 20.43 26.11
C HIS A 769 -46.30 21.47 25.71
N GLN A 770 -45.97 22.41 26.61
CA GLN A 770 -45.00 23.48 26.31
C GLN A 770 -43.61 22.88 26.11
N LYS A 771 -43.15 22.04 27.04
CA LYS A 771 -41.84 21.39 26.90
C LYS A 771 -41.75 20.49 25.68
N SER A 772 -42.83 19.79 25.33
CA SER A 772 -42.90 19.02 24.09
C SER A 772 -42.74 19.90 22.84
N ILE A 773 -43.43 21.05 22.80
CA ILE A 773 -43.32 22.04 21.72
C ILE A 773 -41.89 22.55 21.60
N ASP A 774 -41.25 22.92 22.71
CA ASP A 774 -39.88 23.46 22.72
C ASP A 774 -38.87 22.43 22.18
N LEU A 775 -38.99 21.17 22.60
CA LEU A 775 -38.14 20.08 22.12
C LEU A 775 -38.30 19.83 20.61
N LEU A 776 -39.56 19.80 20.12
CA LEU A 776 -39.83 19.62 18.69
C LEU A 776 -39.37 20.82 17.85
N GLN A 777 -39.49 22.04 18.37
CA GLN A 777 -39.00 23.26 17.70
C GLN A 777 -37.48 23.17 17.47
N ARG A 778 -36.73 22.80 18.52
CA ARG A 778 -35.27 22.57 18.43
C ARG A 778 -34.93 21.44 17.44
N ALA A 779 -35.70 20.35 17.43
CA ALA A 779 -35.49 19.26 16.47
C ALA A 779 -35.72 19.71 15.02
N VAL A 780 -36.74 20.54 14.75
CA VAL A 780 -37.00 21.12 13.42
C VAL A 780 -35.85 22.00 12.95
N GLU A 781 -35.34 22.87 13.83
CA GLU A 781 -34.19 23.73 13.52
C GLU A 781 -32.97 22.91 13.09
N ILE A 782 -32.65 21.86 13.83
CA ILE A 782 -31.53 20.97 13.51
C ILE A 782 -31.75 20.26 12.16
N TYR A 783 -32.93 19.69 11.89
CA TYR A 783 -33.18 19.05 10.59
C TYR A 783 -33.15 20.03 9.41
N SER A 784 -33.55 21.29 9.63
CA SER A 784 -33.46 22.36 8.64
C SER A 784 -31.99 22.70 8.33
N GLU A 785 -31.15 22.85 9.37
CA GLU A 785 -29.70 23.06 9.20
C GLU A 785 -29.03 21.92 8.42
N LEU A 786 -29.46 20.68 8.70
CA LEU A 786 -28.93 19.47 8.04
C LEU A 786 -29.49 19.24 6.63
N LYS A 787 -30.43 20.07 6.16
CA LYS A 787 -31.13 19.89 4.88
C LYS A 787 -31.75 18.50 4.75
N MET A 788 -32.44 18.04 5.80
CA MET A 788 -33.15 16.76 5.85
C MET A 788 -34.67 16.97 5.75
N PRO A 789 -35.21 17.29 4.55
CA PRO A 789 -36.59 17.79 4.39
C PRO A 789 -37.65 16.79 4.86
N GLN A 790 -37.42 15.48 4.67
CA GLN A 790 -38.39 14.46 5.07
C GLN A 790 -38.57 14.38 6.60
N MET A 791 -37.46 14.46 7.35
CA MET A 791 -37.48 14.43 8.81
C MET A 791 -38.03 15.74 9.37
N GLU A 792 -37.66 16.86 8.76
CA GLU A 792 -38.20 18.18 9.10
C GLU A 792 -39.73 18.21 8.93
N ILE A 793 -40.26 17.76 7.79
CA ILE A 793 -41.71 17.71 7.52
C ILE A 793 -42.42 16.84 8.56
N THR A 794 -41.88 15.65 8.84
CA THR A 794 -42.48 14.71 9.80
C THR A 794 -42.51 15.33 11.20
N THR A 795 -41.42 16.00 11.59
CA THR A 795 -41.34 16.66 12.90
C THR A 795 -42.26 17.86 12.99
N LYS A 796 -42.38 18.68 11.92
CA LYS A 796 -43.32 19.80 11.84
C LYS A 796 -44.78 19.32 11.94
N LYS A 797 -45.12 18.16 11.38
CA LYS A 797 -46.45 17.56 11.54
C LYS A 797 -46.75 17.24 13.00
N SER A 798 -45.80 16.60 13.70
CA SER A 798 -45.93 16.33 15.14
C SER A 798 -46.06 17.63 15.96
N LEU A 799 -45.23 18.64 15.64
CA LEU A 799 -45.26 19.95 16.28
C LEU A 799 -46.62 20.65 16.11
N ASN A 800 -47.14 20.66 14.88
CA ASN A 800 -48.44 21.28 14.57
C ASN A 800 -49.59 20.53 15.23
N PHE A 801 -49.55 19.19 15.26
CA PHE A 801 -50.54 18.37 15.96
C PHE A 801 -50.61 18.74 17.45
N ILE A 802 -49.47 18.84 18.12
CA ILE A 802 -49.40 19.17 19.56
C ILE A 802 -49.82 20.63 19.80
N LYS A 803 -49.39 21.58 18.96
CA LYS A 803 -49.82 22.99 19.05
C LYS A 803 -51.34 23.14 18.93
N ASN A 804 -51.97 22.38 18.02
CA ASN A 804 -53.43 22.42 17.86
C ASN A 804 -54.16 21.81 19.06
N GLN A 805 -53.65 20.73 19.64
CA GLN A 805 -54.19 20.13 20.87
C GLN A 805 -54.00 21.02 22.11
N PHE A 806 -52.92 21.81 22.17
CA PHE A 806 -52.69 22.78 23.23
C PHE A 806 -53.64 23.97 23.14
N LYS A 807 -53.89 24.50 21.92
CA LYS A 807 -54.83 25.62 21.70
C LYS A 807 -56.31 25.26 21.90
N ALA A 808 -56.65 23.98 21.88
CA ALA A 808 -58.02 23.48 22.05
C ALA A 808 -58.40 23.19 23.52
N LYS A 809 -57.48 23.38 24.46
CA LYS A 809 -57.69 23.38 25.90
C LYS A 809 -57.55 24.80 26.44
#